data_AF-D9SGP6-F1
#
_entry.id   AF-D9SGP6-F1
#
_cell.length_a   1.000
_cell.length_b   1.000
_cell.length_c   1.000
_cell.angle_alpha   90.00
_cell.angle_beta   90.00
_cell.angle_gamma   90.00
#
_symmetry.space_group_name_H-M   'P 1'
#
loop_
_entity.id
_entity.type
_entity.pdbx_description
1 polymer ?
#
loop_
_entity_poly.entity_id
_entity_poly.type
_entity_poly.pdbx_seq_one_letter_code
_entity_poly.pdbx_strand_id
1 'polypeptide(L)'
;MMNYLSSDNFPDTTKEVRLILDSNLATLLTEDYHGDFYTLMAEYQRILSDNTQHARWPEINDKLRTLFLCGRAVPLDGPMIGITLSLRDSDFLSAQARTTGLSRSAIASLEILATTWNATLSGSGIWMGKTFEPVLRDAYAEKCGDAPEVMASYDEKVSRIGRNFFRDMPGLLLPVITAAWHLKDRPESTGSGGFDSILLQRHLDLEKRIPYNKTGGYFLADLGRSVLPDMAGKTVFSLNYRWPNLHPIFPMSGLIDEIVQISDGMYLGQLIYATRHINLGSLPFLNEAIDEAYTASGTDYGYQNNGYFLMLDPANSNRIYAAFPQLAPRPDESPPATTRPVDTRWQSDTTLQQKFTRLIGHPTGMAGIEHPDESVLQMLQRISAHISEQSNPHDRLLAFEPLHRLFAAGIAPCVRDGLFQGSGARGYNVRLTSSAQDDWYGEKSLIEGFDYYHGATLNLHCGFADTSDQADSRLSFEPPSGPNILNKLWHSIGKFIFPWAGKSFEKISPRKLSMLLDESPNLTARYPARVSQLKCHPASSPHYLSLKADAQHLNSGRYTEHLTHSWDQGMSPADKDFWRQEALERYVMGYNLQDKRILMMDSLMALNDMNYRVPDTALQQASVKSGSPFERQGYAFLGVADQPSILPANREKRVFQFNYRYPLIGGPAPIGYCLDELVEIADGLFLGQLIYATALQRPFNSGVNPAEYDYQLFGYFLLLDDEWERHRQAIGLDTLN
;
A
#
# COMPACT_ATOMS: atom_id res chain seq x y z
N MET A 1 6.63 -41.33 14.70
CA MET A 1 5.76 -40.13 14.79
C MET A 1 5.91 -39.43 16.14
N MET A 2 5.84 -40.16 17.27
CA MET A 2 6.04 -39.63 18.64
C MET A 2 7.43 -39.02 18.96
N ASN A 3 8.36 -38.96 18.01
CA ASN A 3 9.73 -38.50 18.29
C ASN A 3 9.86 -36.97 18.27
N TYR A 4 8.91 -36.25 17.67
CA TYR A 4 8.99 -34.79 17.48
C TYR A 4 7.88 -34.02 18.20
N LEU A 5 6.69 -34.63 18.34
CA LEU A 5 5.52 -34.03 18.97
C LEU A 5 5.23 -34.71 20.32
N SER A 6 5.25 -33.91 21.39
CA SER A 6 4.86 -34.33 22.74
C SER A 6 4.42 -33.12 23.56
N SER A 7 3.40 -33.27 24.40
CA SER A 7 3.03 -32.25 25.38
C SER A 7 4.18 -31.93 26.35
N ASP A 8 5.12 -32.86 26.55
CA ASP A 8 6.33 -32.65 27.38
C ASP A 8 7.23 -31.53 26.87
N ASN A 9 7.11 -31.16 25.59
CA ASN A 9 7.86 -30.06 25.01
C ASN A 9 7.30 -28.68 25.41
N PHE A 10 6.19 -28.63 26.18
CA PHE A 10 5.63 -27.42 26.75
C PHE A 10 5.90 -27.37 28.27
N PRO A 11 6.56 -26.31 28.80
CA PRO A 11 7.11 -26.32 30.16
C PRO A 11 6.10 -26.08 31.28
N ASP A 12 5.00 -25.37 31.02
CA ASP A 12 4.02 -24.98 32.04
C ASP A 12 2.74 -25.79 31.92
N THR A 13 2.82 -27.05 32.34
CA THR A 13 1.64 -27.91 32.36
C THR A 13 1.29 -28.29 33.79
N THR A 14 0.23 -27.69 34.32
CA THR A 14 -0.59 -28.45 35.29
C THR A 14 -1.05 -29.75 34.62
N LYS A 15 -1.41 -30.76 35.42
CA LYS A 15 -1.88 -32.04 34.85
C LYS A 15 -3.06 -31.84 33.89
N GLU A 16 -3.91 -30.86 34.18
CA GLU A 16 -5.07 -30.49 33.37
C GLU A 16 -4.65 -29.91 32.01
N VAL A 17 -3.73 -28.94 31.98
CA VAL A 17 -3.22 -28.35 30.72
C VAL A 17 -2.57 -29.41 29.85
N ARG A 18 -1.82 -30.33 30.47
CA ARG A 18 -1.18 -31.44 29.76
C ARG A 18 -2.21 -32.36 29.10
N LEU A 19 -3.23 -32.77 29.85
CA LEU A 19 -4.30 -33.63 29.34
C LEU A 19 -5.07 -32.98 28.20
N ILE A 20 -5.32 -31.67 28.27
CA ILE A 20 -5.96 -30.91 27.19
C ILE A 20 -5.07 -30.91 25.95
N LEU A 21 -3.77 -30.62 26.10
CA LEU A 21 -2.83 -30.55 25.00
C LEU A 21 -2.64 -31.92 24.32
N ASP A 22 -2.51 -32.99 25.13
CA ASP A 22 -2.47 -34.38 24.65
C ASP A 22 -3.75 -34.76 23.89
N SER A 23 -4.92 -34.38 24.42
CA SER A 23 -6.21 -34.61 23.76
C SER A 23 -6.29 -33.87 22.43
N ASN A 24 -5.93 -32.59 22.39
CA ASN A 24 -5.96 -31.79 21.16
C ASN A 24 -5.02 -32.35 20.09
N LEU A 25 -3.80 -32.74 20.50
CA LEU A 25 -2.84 -33.36 19.60
C LEU A 25 -3.36 -34.70 19.07
N ALA A 26 -3.93 -35.54 19.92
CA ALA A 26 -4.49 -36.83 19.52
C ALA A 26 -5.66 -36.67 18.53
N THR A 27 -6.57 -35.72 18.79
CA THR A 27 -7.67 -35.38 17.88
C THR A 27 -7.13 -34.93 16.52
N LEU A 28 -6.21 -33.95 16.49
CA LEU A 28 -5.59 -33.45 15.25
C LEU A 28 -4.94 -34.59 14.45
N LEU A 29 -4.16 -35.45 15.11
CA LEU A 29 -3.49 -36.57 14.44
C LEU A 29 -4.44 -37.67 13.95
N THR A 30 -5.62 -37.79 14.56
CA THR A 30 -6.62 -38.78 14.15
C THR A 30 -7.48 -38.26 13.00
N GLU A 31 -7.88 -36.99 13.06
CA GLU A 31 -8.82 -36.39 12.13
C GLU A 31 -8.14 -35.91 10.84
N ASP A 32 -7.01 -35.20 10.94
CA ASP A 32 -6.45 -34.48 9.81
C ASP A 32 -5.20 -35.15 9.23
N TYR A 33 -4.45 -35.89 10.05
CA TYR A 33 -3.20 -36.52 9.60
C TYR A 33 -3.45 -37.86 8.89
N HIS A 34 -3.32 -37.85 7.56
CA HIS A 34 -3.51 -39.04 6.71
C HIS A 34 -2.19 -39.72 6.29
N GLY A 35 -1.19 -39.74 7.18
CA GLY A 35 0.08 -40.42 6.95
C GLY A 35 1.20 -39.54 6.36
N ASP A 36 0.93 -38.27 6.06
CA ASP A 36 1.93 -37.35 5.49
C ASP A 36 1.72 -35.90 5.96
N PHE A 37 2.76 -35.32 6.57
CA PHE A 37 2.71 -33.95 7.06
C PHE A 37 2.76 -32.92 5.92
N TYR A 38 3.35 -33.25 4.77
CA TYR A 38 3.34 -32.34 3.62
C TYR A 38 1.91 -32.15 3.11
N THR A 39 1.16 -33.24 2.98
CA THR A 39 -0.27 -33.21 2.63
C THR A 39 -1.10 -32.43 3.64
N LEU A 40 -0.91 -32.70 4.94
CA LEU A 40 -1.62 -31.97 6.01
C LEU A 40 -1.37 -30.46 5.94
N MET A 41 -0.09 -30.06 5.84
CA MET A 41 0.28 -28.64 5.80
C MET A 41 -0.17 -27.95 4.51
N ALA A 42 -0.15 -28.64 3.37
CA ALA A 42 -0.68 -28.11 2.12
C ALA A 42 -2.20 -27.89 2.19
N GLU A 43 -2.93 -28.78 2.85
CA GLU A 43 -4.36 -28.58 3.08
C GLU A 43 -4.63 -27.37 3.99
N TYR A 44 -3.91 -27.24 5.09
CA TYR A 44 -4.02 -26.07 5.97
C TYR A 44 -3.71 -24.79 5.21
N GLN A 45 -2.62 -24.75 4.45
CA GLN A 45 -2.25 -23.60 3.63
C GLN A 45 -3.32 -23.25 2.60
N ARG A 46 -3.93 -24.24 1.95
CA ARG A 46 -5.03 -24.03 0.99
C ARG A 46 -6.27 -23.42 1.66
N ILE A 47 -6.60 -23.85 2.88
CA ILE A 47 -7.72 -23.27 3.64
C ILE A 47 -7.40 -21.84 4.07
N LEU A 48 -6.20 -21.62 4.61
CA LEU A 48 -5.76 -20.33 5.14
C LEU A 48 -5.49 -19.29 4.05
N SER A 49 -5.17 -19.70 2.82
CA SER A 49 -5.00 -18.80 1.67
C SER A 49 -6.30 -18.49 0.93
N ASP A 50 -7.39 -19.18 1.26
CA ASP A 50 -8.70 -18.99 0.65
C ASP A 50 -9.60 -18.12 1.53
N ASN A 51 -9.76 -16.85 1.14
CA ASN A 51 -10.60 -15.88 1.84
C ASN A 51 -12.08 -16.33 1.93
N THR A 52 -12.56 -17.21 1.05
CA THR A 52 -13.93 -17.74 1.13
C THR A 52 -14.11 -18.74 2.27
N GLN A 53 -13.01 -19.26 2.81
CA GLN A 53 -12.99 -20.20 3.93
C GLN A 53 -12.61 -19.54 5.27
N HIS A 54 -12.69 -18.21 5.37
CA HIS A 54 -12.35 -17.44 6.58
C HIS A 54 -12.97 -18.01 7.88
N ALA A 55 -14.20 -18.54 7.81
CA ALA A 55 -14.87 -19.15 8.96
C ALA A 55 -14.10 -20.34 9.58
N ARG A 56 -13.22 -20.99 8.81
CA ARG A 56 -12.40 -22.14 9.25
C ARG A 56 -11.04 -21.73 9.80
N TRP A 57 -10.59 -20.50 9.57
CA TRP A 57 -9.23 -20.06 9.94
C TRP A 57 -8.94 -20.16 11.44
N PRO A 58 -9.85 -19.80 12.37
CA PRO A 58 -9.58 -19.93 13.80
C PRO A 58 -9.24 -21.38 14.20
N GLU A 59 -10.02 -22.34 13.70
CA GLU A 59 -9.81 -23.76 13.97
C GLU A 59 -8.43 -24.24 13.48
N ILE A 60 -8.04 -23.87 12.25
CA ILE A 60 -6.74 -24.25 11.70
C ILE A 60 -5.59 -23.59 12.46
N ASN A 61 -5.74 -22.32 12.87
CA ASN A 61 -4.73 -21.64 13.68
C ASN A 61 -4.58 -22.28 15.08
N ASP A 62 -5.65 -22.76 15.70
CA ASP A 62 -5.58 -23.50 16.96
C ASP A 62 -4.89 -24.86 16.80
N LYS A 63 -5.10 -25.53 15.66
CA LYS A 63 -4.40 -26.76 15.28
C LYS A 63 -2.89 -26.50 15.07
N LEU A 64 -2.53 -25.43 14.36
CA LEU A 64 -1.12 -25.00 14.20
C LEU A 64 -0.48 -24.64 15.55
N ARG A 65 -1.20 -23.93 16.42
CA ARG A 65 -0.74 -23.63 17.78
C ARG A 65 -0.47 -24.90 18.57
N THR A 66 -1.36 -25.89 18.49
CA THR A 66 -1.19 -27.20 19.14
C THR A 66 0.08 -27.90 18.66
N LEU A 67 0.30 -27.95 17.34
CA LEU A 67 1.53 -28.51 16.77
C LEU A 67 2.77 -27.75 17.25
N PHE A 68 2.71 -26.43 17.34
CA PHE A 68 3.81 -25.62 17.83
C PHE A 68 4.12 -25.91 19.30
N LEU A 69 3.11 -25.91 20.17
CA LEU A 69 3.25 -26.22 21.60
C LEU A 69 3.84 -27.61 21.84
N CYS A 70 3.43 -28.59 21.04
CA CYS A 70 3.95 -29.96 21.13
C CYS A 70 5.28 -30.17 20.41
N GLY A 71 5.72 -29.26 19.53
CA GLY A 71 6.94 -29.38 18.75
C GLY A 71 8.20 -29.20 19.60
N ARG A 72 9.31 -29.79 19.15
CA ARG A 72 10.60 -29.73 19.84
C ARG A 72 11.49 -28.64 19.24
N ALA A 73 12.06 -27.77 20.07
CA ALA A 73 13.10 -26.84 19.61
C ALA A 73 14.39 -27.57 19.25
N VAL A 74 14.93 -27.27 18.08
CA VAL A 74 16.24 -27.76 17.62
C VAL A 74 16.94 -26.65 16.84
N PRO A 75 18.28 -26.53 16.94
CA PRO A 75 19.05 -25.63 16.08
C PRO A 75 18.90 -26.04 14.62
N LEU A 76 18.79 -25.06 13.74
CA LEU A 76 18.83 -25.26 12.29
C LEU A 76 20.22 -24.96 11.73
N ASP A 77 20.64 -25.74 10.74
CA ASP A 77 21.93 -25.58 10.06
C ASP A 77 21.74 -25.72 8.55
N GLY A 78 22.08 -24.65 7.81
CA GLY A 78 21.97 -24.60 6.36
C GLY A 78 20.65 -24.04 5.81
N PRO A 79 20.45 -24.14 4.49
CA PRO A 79 19.31 -23.55 3.80
C PRO A 79 18.03 -24.35 4.00
N MET A 80 16.90 -23.65 3.99
CA MET A 80 15.56 -24.20 4.15
C MET A 80 14.62 -23.54 3.14
N ILE A 81 13.70 -24.32 2.58
CA ILE A 81 12.60 -23.81 1.74
C ILE A 81 11.50 -23.29 2.67
N GLY A 82 11.09 -22.05 2.47
CA GLY A 82 10.11 -21.35 3.30
C GLY A 82 8.71 -21.33 2.69
N ILE A 83 7.69 -21.45 3.53
CA ILE A 83 6.28 -21.34 3.14
C ILE A 83 5.52 -20.52 4.16
N THR A 84 4.89 -19.43 3.76
CA THR A 84 3.95 -18.73 4.63
C THR A 84 2.63 -19.52 4.66
N LEU A 85 2.20 -19.97 5.84
CA LEU A 85 0.92 -20.66 6.03
C LEU A 85 -0.21 -19.68 6.28
N SER A 86 0.02 -18.70 7.16
CA SER A 86 -0.92 -17.63 7.46
C SER A 86 -0.18 -16.37 7.90
N LEU A 87 -0.77 -15.21 7.62
CA LEU A 87 -0.51 -13.95 8.30
C LEU A 87 -1.78 -13.53 9.05
N ARG A 88 -1.63 -12.77 10.12
CA ARG A 88 -2.73 -12.27 10.97
C ARG A 88 -2.49 -10.82 11.35
N ASP A 89 -3.57 -10.10 11.57
CA ASP A 89 -3.50 -8.72 12.09
C ASP A 89 -2.90 -8.69 13.50
N SER A 90 -1.88 -7.85 13.72
CA SER A 90 -1.45 -7.48 15.07
C SER A 90 -2.38 -6.40 15.63
N ASP A 91 -2.37 -6.23 16.95
CA ASP A 91 -3.00 -5.11 17.65
C ASP A 91 -2.37 -3.72 17.31
N PHE A 92 -1.66 -3.58 16.17
CA PHE A 92 -1.10 -2.32 15.68
C PHE A 92 -2.16 -1.21 15.57
N LEU A 93 -3.41 -1.57 15.22
CA LEU A 93 -4.54 -0.64 15.13
C LEU A 93 -5.35 -0.51 16.44
N SER A 94 -4.91 -1.13 17.54
CA SER A 94 -5.68 -1.17 18.79
C SER A 94 -5.90 0.21 19.44
N ALA A 95 -4.96 1.15 19.26
CA ALA A 95 -5.14 2.54 19.67
C ALA A 95 -6.28 3.24 18.91
N GLN A 96 -6.46 2.88 17.64
CA GLN A 96 -7.53 3.36 16.77
C GLN A 96 -8.88 2.67 17.08
N ALA A 97 -8.85 1.40 17.49
CA ALA A 97 -10.03 0.68 17.97
C ALA A 97 -10.57 1.24 19.31
N ARG A 98 -9.68 1.63 20.23
CA ARG A 98 -10.08 2.25 21.52
C ARG A 98 -10.69 3.63 21.36
N THR A 99 -10.19 4.43 20.43
CA THR A 99 -10.73 5.77 20.12
C THR A 99 -12.07 5.71 19.36
N THR A 100 -12.36 4.59 18.68
CA THR A 100 -13.62 4.38 17.92
C THR A 100 -14.74 3.72 18.73
N GLY A 101 -14.49 3.33 19.98
CA GLY A 101 -15.50 2.68 20.85
C GLY A 101 -15.93 1.28 20.38
N LEU A 102 -15.21 0.71 19.40
CA LEU A 102 -15.44 -0.65 18.91
C LEU A 102 -14.71 -1.64 19.83
N SER A 103 -15.36 -2.75 20.16
CA SER A 103 -14.68 -3.83 20.89
C SER A 103 -13.60 -4.46 20.00
N ARG A 104 -12.51 -4.91 20.64
CA ARG A 104 -11.37 -5.67 20.07
C ARG A 104 -11.78 -6.69 18.98
N SER A 105 -12.95 -7.32 19.12
CA SER A 105 -13.43 -8.40 18.28
C SER A 105 -13.96 -7.97 16.91
N ALA A 106 -14.21 -6.69 16.63
CA ALA A 106 -14.87 -6.25 15.39
C ALA A 106 -13.89 -5.86 14.27
N ILE A 107 -12.71 -5.33 14.61
CA ILE A 107 -11.69 -4.91 13.62
C ILE A 107 -10.66 -6.02 13.40
N ALA A 108 -10.17 -6.66 14.47
CA ALA A 108 -9.26 -7.79 14.35
C ALA A 108 -9.92 -9.06 13.74
N SER A 109 -11.25 -9.12 13.67
CA SER A 109 -11.97 -10.19 12.94
C SER A 109 -12.04 -9.96 11.43
N LEU A 110 -11.60 -8.79 10.94
CA LEU A 110 -11.52 -8.50 9.51
C LEU A 110 -10.24 -9.05 8.87
N GLU A 111 -9.23 -9.43 9.67
CA GLU A 111 -7.95 -10.04 9.27
C GLU A 111 -7.41 -9.42 7.95
N ILE A 112 -7.24 -8.10 7.94
CA ILE A 112 -6.94 -7.29 6.74
C ILE A 112 -5.57 -7.64 6.17
N LEU A 113 -4.54 -7.81 7.00
CA LEU A 113 -3.21 -8.23 6.58
C LEU A 113 -3.23 -9.66 6.02
N ALA A 114 -4.00 -10.57 6.65
CA ALA A 114 -4.18 -11.93 6.14
C ALA A 114 -4.85 -11.91 4.75
N THR A 115 -5.94 -11.17 4.63
CA THR A 115 -6.72 -10.99 3.40
C THR A 115 -5.88 -10.34 2.31
N THR A 116 -5.11 -9.30 2.65
CA THR A 116 -4.22 -8.59 1.73
C THR A 116 -3.10 -9.52 1.27
N TRP A 117 -2.43 -10.23 2.18
CA TRP A 117 -1.39 -11.18 1.84
C TRP A 117 -1.90 -12.31 0.95
N ASN A 118 -3.06 -12.88 1.27
CA ASN A 118 -3.70 -13.91 0.47
C ASN A 118 -3.98 -13.42 -0.95
N ALA A 119 -4.52 -12.20 -1.08
CA ALA A 119 -4.83 -11.58 -2.35
C ALA A 119 -3.59 -11.19 -3.18
N THR A 120 -2.44 -10.98 -2.56
CA THR A 120 -1.30 -10.32 -3.22
C THR A 120 -0.06 -11.17 -3.37
N LEU A 121 0.31 -11.94 -2.33
CA LEU A 121 1.64 -12.52 -2.20
C LEU A 121 1.62 -14.03 -1.91
N SER A 122 0.51 -14.57 -1.38
CA SER A 122 0.42 -16.00 -1.01
C SER A 122 0.73 -16.97 -2.16
N GLY A 123 0.37 -16.60 -3.40
CA GLY A 123 0.64 -17.35 -4.62
C GLY A 123 1.91 -16.92 -5.37
N SER A 124 2.58 -15.85 -4.93
CA SER A 124 3.72 -15.27 -5.68
C SER A 124 5.01 -16.07 -5.56
N GLY A 125 5.22 -16.75 -4.42
CA GLY A 125 6.49 -17.41 -4.10
C GLY A 125 7.68 -16.43 -3.99
N ILE A 126 7.44 -15.14 -3.70
CA ILE A 126 8.51 -14.14 -3.65
C ILE A 126 9.55 -14.45 -2.57
N TRP A 127 9.10 -14.88 -1.39
CA TRP A 127 9.96 -15.36 -0.32
C TRP A 127 10.10 -16.88 -0.44
N MET A 128 11.34 -17.34 -0.57
CA MET A 128 11.68 -18.74 -0.87
C MET A 128 12.23 -19.51 0.32
N GLY A 129 12.37 -18.86 1.48
CA GLY A 129 12.94 -19.43 2.68
C GLY A 129 14.12 -18.65 3.22
N LYS A 130 14.97 -19.33 3.97
CA LYS A 130 16.11 -18.72 4.69
C LYS A 130 17.25 -19.74 4.79
N THR A 131 18.44 -19.28 5.11
CA THR A 131 19.55 -20.14 5.54
C THR A 131 20.05 -19.75 6.92
N PHE A 132 20.61 -20.74 7.62
CA PHE A 132 21.18 -20.63 8.95
C PHE A 132 22.66 -20.98 8.86
N GLU A 133 23.51 -19.97 8.89
CA GLU A 133 24.95 -20.13 8.64
C GLU A 133 25.74 -19.92 9.94
N PRO A 134 26.86 -20.63 10.12
CA PRO A 134 27.75 -20.37 11.25
C PRO A 134 28.23 -18.92 11.23
N VAL A 135 28.45 -18.37 12.41
CA VAL A 135 28.86 -16.98 12.62
C VAL A 135 30.00 -16.96 13.64
N LEU A 136 31.00 -16.12 13.39
CA LEU A 136 32.11 -15.94 14.33
C LEU A 136 31.64 -15.14 15.55
N ARG A 137 32.22 -15.41 16.72
CA ARG A 137 31.87 -14.73 17.97
C ARG A 137 31.94 -13.21 17.86
N ASP A 138 33.01 -12.68 17.24
CA ASP A 138 33.22 -11.24 17.09
C ASP A 138 32.16 -10.60 16.17
N ALA A 139 31.82 -11.27 15.07
CA ALA A 139 30.74 -10.82 14.19
C ALA A 139 29.38 -10.88 14.90
N TYR A 140 29.12 -11.93 15.67
CA TYR A 140 27.89 -12.05 16.47
C TYR A 140 27.78 -10.93 17.51
N ALA A 141 28.87 -10.65 18.22
CA ALA A 141 28.98 -9.55 19.18
C ALA A 141 28.73 -8.20 18.50
N GLU A 142 29.36 -7.93 17.36
CA GLU A 142 29.10 -6.72 16.58
C GLU A 142 27.60 -6.59 16.26
N LYS A 143 26.97 -7.65 15.75
CA LYS A 143 25.56 -7.58 15.34
C LYS A 143 24.59 -7.39 16.50
N CYS A 144 24.86 -7.93 17.67
CA CYS A 144 24.03 -7.72 18.87
C CYS A 144 24.44 -6.51 19.71
N GLY A 145 25.42 -5.72 19.27
CA GLY A 145 25.93 -4.56 20.03
C GLY A 145 26.67 -4.96 21.32
N ASP A 146 27.26 -6.15 21.34
CA ASP A 146 27.98 -6.76 22.47
C ASP A 146 27.13 -6.85 23.75
N ALA A 147 25.81 -7.06 23.59
CA ALA A 147 24.87 -7.19 24.69
C ALA A 147 25.28 -8.36 25.62
N PRO A 148 25.68 -8.12 26.89
CA PRO A 148 26.28 -9.15 27.75
C PRO A 148 25.38 -10.37 27.97
N GLU A 149 24.07 -10.16 28.11
CA GLU A 149 23.08 -11.21 28.31
C GLU A 149 22.94 -12.13 27.10
N VAL A 150 23.15 -11.62 25.89
CA VAL A 150 23.09 -12.38 24.63
C VAL A 150 24.44 -13.03 24.33
N MET A 151 25.54 -12.34 24.61
CA MET A 151 26.88 -12.90 24.46
C MET A 151 27.18 -14.01 25.48
N ALA A 152 26.47 -14.04 26.61
CA ALA A 152 26.54 -15.12 27.57
C ALA A 152 25.93 -16.44 27.04
N SER A 153 24.97 -16.37 26.11
CA SER A 153 24.34 -17.55 25.51
C SER A 153 25.01 -18.02 24.21
N TYR A 154 25.94 -17.24 23.65
CA TYR A 154 26.62 -17.59 22.41
C TYR A 154 27.32 -18.95 22.49
N ASP A 155 27.04 -19.82 21.54
CA ASP A 155 27.69 -21.11 21.33
C ASP A 155 27.88 -21.35 19.84
N GLU A 156 29.13 -21.49 19.41
CA GLU A 156 29.53 -21.71 18.01
C GLU A 156 28.80 -22.89 17.33
N LYS A 157 28.33 -23.86 18.12
CA LYS A 157 27.63 -25.05 17.61
C LYS A 157 26.17 -24.78 17.29
N VAL A 158 25.53 -23.80 17.91
CA VAL A 158 24.08 -23.55 17.79
C VAL A 158 23.71 -22.15 17.37
N SER A 159 24.49 -21.13 17.75
CA SER A 159 24.26 -19.75 17.34
C SER A 159 24.55 -19.61 15.83
N ARG A 160 23.64 -18.94 15.14
CA ARG A 160 23.68 -18.76 13.68
C ARG A 160 23.41 -17.30 13.33
N ILE A 161 23.93 -16.89 12.19
CA ILE A 161 23.40 -15.73 11.46
C ILE A 161 22.67 -16.27 10.24
N GLY A 162 21.52 -15.71 9.92
CA GLY A 162 20.76 -16.15 8.77
C GLY A 162 20.37 -15.02 7.85
N ARG A 163 19.93 -15.42 6.65
CA ARG A 163 19.49 -14.53 5.56
C ARG A 163 18.30 -15.15 4.85
N ASN A 164 17.38 -14.30 4.40
CA ASN A 164 16.21 -14.68 3.61
C ASN A 164 16.57 -14.90 2.14
N PHE A 165 15.77 -15.70 1.46
CA PHE A 165 15.84 -15.97 0.01
C PHE A 165 14.66 -15.33 -0.71
N PHE A 166 14.97 -14.63 -1.81
CA PHE A 166 13.98 -13.96 -2.64
C PHE A 166 14.11 -14.36 -4.11
N ARG A 167 12.97 -14.72 -4.70
CA ARG A 167 12.85 -15.06 -6.13
C ARG A 167 12.60 -13.80 -6.96
N ASP A 168 13.15 -13.79 -8.16
CA ASP A 168 12.78 -12.79 -9.17
C ASP A 168 11.33 -12.97 -9.65
N MET A 169 10.62 -11.87 -9.80
CA MET A 169 9.23 -11.83 -10.27
C MET A 169 9.14 -10.79 -11.37
N PRO A 170 8.38 -11.03 -12.45
CA PRO A 170 8.06 -9.98 -13.41
C PRO A 170 7.38 -8.82 -12.68
N GLY A 171 8.06 -7.67 -12.58
CA GLY A 171 7.56 -6.49 -11.89
C GLY A 171 8.61 -5.76 -11.03
N LEU A 172 8.23 -4.58 -10.54
CA LEU A 172 9.14 -3.63 -9.89
C LEU A 172 9.43 -3.90 -8.39
N LEU A 173 8.88 -4.97 -7.80
CA LEU A 173 8.95 -5.20 -6.36
C LEU A 173 10.35 -5.62 -5.87
N LEU A 174 11.05 -6.50 -6.61
CA LEU A 174 12.36 -7.00 -6.19
C LEU A 174 13.44 -5.90 -6.16
N PRO A 175 13.53 -4.97 -7.14
CA PRO A 175 14.46 -3.83 -7.05
C PRO A 175 14.24 -2.94 -5.82
N VAL A 176 12.99 -2.71 -5.43
CA VAL A 176 12.66 -1.91 -4.24
C VAL A 176 13.05 -2.64 -2.97
N ILE A 177 12.67 -3.93 -2.84
CA ILE A 177 13.05 -4.74 -1.69
C ILE A 177 14.58 -4.93 -1.65
N THR A 178 15.24 -5.03 -2.80
CA THR A 178 16.71 -5.08 -2.92
C THR A 178 17.36 -3.84 -2.34
N ALA A 179 16.84 -2.66 -2.69
CA ALA A 179 17.35 -1.40 -2.16
C ALA A 179 17.04 -1.24 -0.66
N ALA A 180 15.82 -1.56 -0.22
CA ALA A 180 15.42 -1.43 1.17
C ALA A 180 16.16 -2.42 2.05
N TRP A 181 16.10 -3.72 1.77
CA TRP A 181 16.65 -4.77 2.64
C TRP A 181 18.10 -5.13 2.32
N HIS A 182 18.78 -4.27 1.55
CA HIS A 182 20.17 -4.43 1.11
C HIS A 182 20.43 -5.84 0.57
N LEU A 183 19.52 -6.34 -0.29
CA LEU A 183 19.63 -7.68 -0.81
C LEU A 183 20.85 -7.79 -1.73
N LYS A 184 21.57 -8.90 -1.58
CA LYS A 184 22.74 -9.28 -2.35
C LYS A 184 22.35 -10.34 -3.36
N ASP A 185 23.17 -10.47 -4.40
CA ASP A 185 23.08 -11.62 -5.27
C ASP A 185 23.36 -12.90 -4.49
N ARG A 186 22.74 -13.98 -4.97
CA ARG A 186 23.02 -15.33 -4.51
C ARG A 186 24.53 -15.61 -4.49
N PRO A 187 25.10 -16.10 -3.37
CA PRO A 187 26.51 -16.48 -3.33
C PRO A 187 26.77 -17.71 -4.20
N GLU A 188 27.84 -17.66 -4.98
CA GLU A 188 28.24 -18.75 -5.89
C GLU A 188 29.37 -19.62 -5.32
N SER A 189 30.08 -19.12 -4.29
CA SER A 189 31.21 -19.82 -3.69
C SER A 189 31.40 -19.46 -2.22
N THR A 190 32.20 -20.24 -1.49
CA THR A 190 32.55 -19.94 -0.09
C THR A 190 33.38 -18.67 0.08
N GLY A 191 33.98 -18.15 -0.99
CA GLY A 191 34.73 -16.90 -1.01
C GLY A 191 33.92 -15.68 -1.45
N SER A 192 32.62 -15.83 -1.68
CA SER A 192 31.74 -14.69 -2.02
C SER A 192 31.78 -13.64 -0.90
N GLY A 193 32.26 -12.45 -1.22
CA GLY A 193 32.44 -11.36 -0.26
C GLY A 193 31.12 -10.70 0.16
N GLY A 194 31.18 -9.95 1.26
CA GLY A 194 30.04 -9.16 1.75
C GLY A 194 29.01 -9.97 2.52
N PHE A 195 29.33 -11.13 3.07
CA PHE A 195 28.45 -11.85 4.00
C PHE A 195 29.08 -11.88 5.39
N ASP A 196 28.30 -11.60 6.42
CA ASP A 196 28.73 -11.64 7.84
C ASP A 196 28.74 -13.08 8.41
N SER A 197 28.52 -14.08 7.55
CA SER A 197 28.41 -15.50 7.85
C SER A 197 29.59 -16.29 7.29
N ILE A 198 29.76 -17.51 7.79
CA ILE A 198 30.69 -18.49 7.20
C ILE A 198 29.92 -19.30 6.15
N LEU A 199 30.15 -18.98 4.87
CA LEU A 199 29.58 -19.72 3.75
C LEU A 199 30.22 -21.11 3.64
N LEU A 200 29.41 -22.16 3.83
CA LEU A 200 29.86 -23.54 3.72
C LEU A 200 29.47 -24.13 2.37
N GLN A 201 30.39 -24.86 1.73
CA GLN A 201 30.14 -25.50 0.44
C GLN A 201 28.90 -26.41 0.47
N ARG A 202 28.72 -27.19 1.56
CA ARG A 202 27.54 -28.04 1.75
C ARG A 202 26.22 -27.27 1.77
N HIS A 203 26.21 -26.03 2.27
CA HIS A 203 25.01 -25.18 2.28
C HIS A 203 24.73 -24.65 0.88
N LEU A 204 25.76 -24.14 0.20
CA LEU A 204 25.65 -23.66 -1.18
C LEU A 204 25.14 -24.74 -2.15
N ASP A 205 25.56 -25.99 -1.96
CA ASP A 205 25.09 -27.12 -2.77
C ASP A 205 23.61 -27.46 -2.53
N LEU A 206 23.12 -27.33 -1.29
CA LEU A 206 21.71 -27.49 -0.97
C LEU A 206 20.87 -26.31 -1.48
N GLU A 207 21.40 -25.09 -1.41
CA GLU A 207 20.73 -23.90 -1.92
C GLU A 207 20.38 -24.03 -3.39
N LYS A 208 21.17 -24.75 -4.20
CA LYS A 208 20.89 -24.98 -5.65
C LYS A 208 19.52 -25.59 -5.90
N ARG A 209 18.91 -26.21 -4.89
CA ARG A 209 17.57 -26.78 -4.95
C ARG A 209 16.47 -25.74 -4.74
N ILE A 210 16.79 -24.51 -4.36
CA ILE A 210 15.87 -23.42 -4.05
C ILE A 210 15.95 -22.37 -5.17
N PRO A 211 14.83 -22.10 -5.89
CA PRO A 211 14.78 -21.13 -6.98
C PRO A 211 14.70 -19.70 -6.43
N TYR A 212 15.86 -19.14 -6.08
CA TYR A 212 16.00 -17.76 -5.61
C TYR A 212 17.19 -17.07 -6.29
N ASN A 213 17.13 -15.74 -6.37
CA ASN A 213 18.10 -14.89 -7.06
C ASN A 213 18.79 -13.91 -6.12
N LYS A 214 18.05 -13.38 -5.13
CA LYS A 214 18.53 -12.38 -4.17
C LYS A 214 18.41 -12.88 -2.74
N THR A 215 19.28 -12.41 -1.86
CA THR A 215 19.32 -12.82 -0.45
C THR A 215 19.71 -11.67 0.47
N GLY A 216 19.18 -11.61 1.68
CA GLY A 216 19.43 -10.52 2.62
C GLY A 216 18.42 -10.54 3.77
N GLY A 217 18.16 -9.39 4.41
CA GLY A 217 17.29 -9.33 5.59
C GLY A 217 17.82 -10.24 6.70
N TYR A 218 18.94 -9.85 7.30
CA TYR A 218 19.69 -10.69 8.23
C TYR A 218 18.97 -10.84 9.58
N PHE A 219 19.26 -11.94 10.27
CA PHE A 219 18.81 -12.22 11.64
C PHE A 219 19.89 -12.99 12.41
N LEU A 220 19.91 -12.82 13.73
CA LEU A 220 20.64 -13.72 14.62
C LEU A 220 19.70 -14.81 15.11
N ALA A 221 20.17 -16.05 15.14
CA ALA A 221 19.37 -17.18 15.58
C ALA A 221 20.07 -18.00 16.65
N ASP A 222 19.32 -18.40 17.67
CA ASP A 222 19.81 -19.22 18.77
C ASP A 222 18.66 -19.99 19.46
N LEU A 223 19.01 -20.99 20.27
CA LEU A 223 18.07 -21.60 21.20
C LEU A 223 17.76 -20.62 22.33
N GLY A 224 16.47 -20.39 22.56
CA GLY A 224 16.00 -19.45 23.55
C GLY A 224 14.68 -19.85 24.18
N ARG A 225 14.15 -18.95 25.00
CA ARG A 225 12.79 -19.02 25.55
C ARG A 225 11.88 -18.17 24.66
N SER A 226 10.66 -18.63 24.44
CA SER A 226 9.69 -17.88 23.67
C SER A 226 9.44 -16.50 24.30
N VAL A 227 9.35 -15.47 23.46
CA VAL A 227 9.05 -14.08 23.86
C VAL A 227 7.56 -13.84 24.05
N LEU A 228 6.71 -14.78 23.62
CA LEU A 228 5.26 -14.70 23.82
C LEU A 228 4.89 -15.12 25.25
N PRO A 229 4.14 -14.28 25.99
CA PRO A 229 3.74 -14.60 27.37
C PRO A 229 2.94 -15.91 27.48
N ASP A 230 2.09 -16.22 26.51
CA ASP A 230 1.24 -17.42 26.52
C ASP A 230 1.98 -18.71 26.15
N MET A 231 3.26 -18.63 25.79
CA MET A 231 4.13 -19.78 25.56
C MET A 231 4.85 -20.23 26.83
N ALA A 232 4.64 -19.55 27.97
CA ALA A 232 5.13 -19.94 29.29
C ALA A 232 6.63 -20.30 29.35
N GLY A 233 7.46 -19.59 28.58
CA GLY A 233 8.90 -19.88 28.49
C GLY A 233 9.23 -21.17 27.75
N LYS A 234 8.40 -21.63 26.81
CA LYS A 234 8.71 -22.74 25.92
C LYS A 234 10.07 -22.52 25.25
N THR A 235 10.90 -23.57 25.20
CA THR A 235 12.15 -23.52 24.44
C THR A 235 11.83 -23.51 22.95
N VAL A 236 12.48 -22.63 22.20
CA VAL A 236 12.30 -22.41 20.76
C VAL A 236 13.66 -22.13 20.12
N PHE A 237 13.75 -22.31 18.80
CA PHE A 237 14.84 -21.72 18.02
C PHE A 237 14.38 -20.34 17.54
N SER A 238 14.91 -19.29 18.16
CA SER A 238 14.49 -17.90 17.96
C SER A 238 15.33 -17.26 16.85
N LEU A 239 14.71 -16.47 15.99
CA LEU A 239 15.34 -15.65 14.95
C LEU A 239 15.01 -14.20 15.26
N ASN A 240 15.99 -13.42 15.68
CA ASN A 240 15.83 -12.02 16.03
C ASN A 240 16.39 -11.13 14.93
N TYR A 241 15.51 -10.42 14.23
CA TYR A 241 15.85 -9.46 13.19
C TYR A 241 16.10 -8.07 13.74
N ARG A 242 15.67 -7.80 14.98
CA ARG A 242 15.48 -6.44 15.50
C ARG A 242 16.78 -5.74 15.88
N TRP A 243 17.90 -6.47 15.88
CA TRP A 243 19.20 -5.94 16.25
C TRP A 243 19.61 -4.75 15.36
N PRO A 244 19.94 -3.58 15.93
CA PRO A 244 20.23 -2.37 15.15
C PRO A 244 21.36 -2.55 14.13
N ASN A 245 22.40 -3.31 14.50
CA ASN A 245 23.57 -3.53 13.64
C ASN A 245 23.34 -4.59 12.55
N LEU A 246 22.15 -5.20 12.48
CA LEU A 246 21.69 -5.94 11.31
C LEU A 246 21.05 -5.02 10.25
N HIS A 247 20.87 -3.74 10.59
CA HIS A 247 20.17 -2.74 9.78
C HIS A 247 18.77 -3.19 9.32
N PRO A 248 17.91 -3.68 10.24
CA PRO A 248 16.60 -4.13 9.86
C PRO A 248 15.74 -2.94 9.44
N ILE A 249 14.93 -3.15 8.41
CA ILE A 249 13.90 -2.20 7.97
C ILE A 249 12.54 -2.82 8.24
N PHE A 250 11.56 -1.99 8.58
CA PHE A 250 10.17 -2.44 8.71
C PHE A 250 9.76 -3.27 7.47
N PRO A 251 9.16 -4.46 7.67
CA PRO A 251 8.62 -4.95 8.93
C PRO A 251 9.62 -5.74 9.81
N MET A 252 10.81 -6.08 9.32
CA MET A 252 11.81 -6.89 10.04
C MET A 252 12.30 -6.27 11.35
N SER A 253 12.32 -4.95 11.46
CA SER A 253 12.71 -4.24 12.70
C SER A 253 11.76 -4.49 13.89
N GLY A 254 10.53 -4.93 13.60
CA GLY A 254 9.56 -5.37 14.61
C GLY A 254 9.50 -6.89 14.81
N LEU A 255 10.27 -7.66 14.04
CA LEU A 255 10.05 -9.09 13.86
C LEU A 255 10.98 -9.97 14.72
N ILE A 256 10.38 -10.96 15.36
CA ILE A 256 11.07 -12.15 15.88
C ILE A 256 10.33 -13.37 15.31
N ASP A 257 11.07 -14.35 14.78
CA ASP A 257 10.46 -15.65 14.47
C ASP A 257 10.84 -16.67 15.54
N GLU A 258 9.97 -17.63 15.80
CA GLU A 258 10.29 -18.76 16.67
C GLU A 258 9.94 -20.07 15.98
N ILE A 259 10.83 -21.05 16.05
CA ILE A 259 10.74 -22.29 15.28
C ILE A 259 10.83 -23.52 16.18
N VAL A 260 10.00 -24.51 15.87
CA VAL A 260 10.06 -25.87 16.43
C VAL A 260 9.99 -26.93 15.33
N GLN A 261 10.57 -28.10 15.59
CA GLN A 261 10.46 -29.26 14.71
C GLN A 261 9.17 -30.01 15.00
N ILE A 262 8.39 -30.30 13.95
CA ILE A 262 7.12 -31.05 14.04
C ILE A 262 7.17 -32.40 13.30
N SER A 263 8.07 -32.54 12.33
CA SER A 263 8.33 -33.79 11.61
C SER A 263 9.78 -33.81 11.10
N ASP A 264 10.23 -34.96 10.62
CA ASP A 264 11.54 -35.08 9.98
C ASP A 264 11.66 -34.12 8.80
N GLY A 265 12.71 -33.30 8.79
CA GLY A 265 12.92 -32.25 7.78
C GLY A 265 11.84 -31.16 7.69
N MET A 266 10.94 -31.03 8.68
CA MET A 266 9.86 -30.05 8.69
C MET A 266 9.74 -29.33 10.03
N TYR A 267 9.75 -28.01 9.94
CA TYR A 267 9.77 -27.11 11.09
C TYR A 267 8.64 -26.11 10.95
N LEU A 268 7.90 -25.91 12.05
CA LEU A 268 6.83 -24.94 12.16
C LEU A 268 7.36 -23.70 12.87
N GLY A 269 7.25 -22.58 12.18
CA GLY A 269 7.57 -21.26 12.68
C GLY A 269 6.32 -20.47 13.03
N GLN A 270 6.41 -19.62 14.05
CA GLN A 270 5.48 -18.53 14.29
C GLN A 270 6.14 -17.19 14.03
N LEU A 271 5.39 -16.28 13.42
CA LEU A 271 5.82 -14.92 13.06
C LEU A 271 5.38 -13.98 14.19
N ILE A 272 6.32 -13.35 14.90
CA ILE A 272 6.00 -12.55 16.09
C ILE A 272 6.38 -11.09 15.88
N TYR A 273 5.40 -10.18 16.01
CA TYR A 273 5.66 -8.74 15.94
C TYR A 273 5.62 -8.08 17.31
N ALA A 274 6.53 -7.13 17.51
CA ALA A 274 6.42 -6.12 18.55
C ALA A 274 5.21 -5.21 18.25
N THR A 275 4.38 -4.95 19.26
CA THR A 275 3.26 -3.99 19.18
C THR A 275 3.54 -2.69 19.91
N ARG A 276 4.71 -2.57 20.55
CA ARG A 276 5.21 -1.39 21.25
C ARG A 276 6.68 -1.17 20.91
N HIS A 277 7.16 0.07 21.05
CA HIS A 277 8.55 0.45 20.77
C HIS A 277 8.95 -0.02 19.35
N ILE A 278 8.17 0.43 18.36
CA ILE A 278 8.22 -0.04 16.99
C ILE A 278 9.24 0.80 16.25
N ASN A 279 10.44 0.26 16.11
CA ASN A 279 11.44 0.84 15.24
C ASN A 279 11.03 0.62 13.78
N LEU A 280 10.93 1.67 12.96
CA LEU A 280 10.69 1.52 11.51
C LEU A 280 11.95 1.09 10.72
N GLY A 281 13.05 0.92 11.44
CA GLY A 281 14.37 0.54 10.96
C GLY A 281 15.30 1.72 10.81
N SER A 282 16.58 1.41 10.55
CA SER A 282 17.47 2.35 9.88
C SER A 282 17.09 2.35 8.42
N LEU A 283 16.04 3.09 8.09
CA LEU A 283 15.80 3.45 6.71
C LEU A 283 17.07 4.17 6.25
N PRO A 284 17.70 3.80 5.11
CA PRO A 284 18.97 4.38 4.67
C PRO A 284 18.91 5.91 4.41
N PHE A 285 17.77 6.51 4.72
CA PHE A 285 17.39 7.88 4.51
C PHE A 285 16.96 8.57 5.83
N LEU A 286 17.22 7.94 6.99
CA LEU A 286 17.12 8.53 8.31
C LEU A 286 18.38 8.15 9.07
N ASN A 287 19.22 9.13 9.39
CA ASN A 287 20.44 8.89 10.18
C ASN A 287 20.14 8.45 11.62
N GLU A 288 18.87 8.52 12.02
CA GLU A 288 18.35 8.06 13.30
C GLU A 288 17.22 7.05 13.05
N ALA A 289 17.15 6.01 13.88
CA ALA A 289 15.99 5.13 13.90
C ALA A 289 14.74 5.96 14.24
N ILE A 290 13.67 5.81 13.45
CA ILE A 290 12.36 6.28 13.92
C ILE A 290 11.94 5.34 15.04
N ASP A 291 11.87 5.89 16.26
CA ASP A 291 11.51 5.21 17.52
C ASP A 291 12.70 4.49 18.22
N GLU A 292 12.44 4.00 19.43
CA GLU A 292 13.44 3.41 20.31
C GLU A 292 14.14 2.18 19.68
N ALA A 293 15.48 2.21 19.65
CA ALA A 293 16.29 1.08 19.21
C ALA A 293 16.01 -0.16 20.06
N TYR A 294 16.05 -1.34 19.44
CA TYR A 294 15.89 -2.60 20.17
C TYR A 294 17.00 -2.76 21.21
N THR A 295 16.61 -3.14 22.43
CA THR A 295 17.50 -3.51 23.53
C THR A 295 17.16 -4.92 24.00
N ALA A 296 18.17 -5.68 24.42
CA ALA A 296 17.98 -7.07 24.84
C ALA A 296 17.28 -7.21 26.21
N SER A 297 17.29 -6.18 27.05
CA SER A 297 16.78 -6.26 28.42
C SER A 297 15.90 -5.08 28.84
N GLY A 298 14.92 -5.37 29.70
CA GLY A 298 14.14 -4.39 30.46
C GLY A 298 12.89 -3.83 29.76
N THR A 299 12.74 -4.02 28.45
CA THR A 299 11.67 -3.38 27.66
C THR A 299 10.55 -4.36 27.31
N ASP A 300 9.30 -3.97 27.59
CA ASP A 300 8.10 -4.72 27.16
C ASP A 300 7.65 -4.28 25.76
N TYR A 301 8.04 -5.05 24.75
CA TYR A 301 7.69 -4.82 23.35
C TYR A 301 6.26 -5.26 22.97
N GLY A 302 5.50 -5.85 23.90
CA GLY A 302 4.12 -6.28 23.66
C GLY A 302 3.99 -7.29 22.51
N TYR A 303 4.85 -8.31 22.46
CA TYR A 303 4.90 -9.25 21.34
C TYR A 303 3.59 -10.00 21.10
N GLN A 304 3.25 -10.23 19.82
CA GLN A 304 2.08 -10.98 19.39
C GLN A 304 2.38 -11.92 18.22
N ASN A 305 1.71 -13.07 18.21
CA ASN A 305 1.76 -14.00 17.07
C ASN A 305 0.89 -13.45 15.92
N ASN A 306 1.54 -13.23 14.79
CA ASN A 306 1.01 -12.67 13.55
C ASN A 306 0.90 -13.71 12.43
N GLY A 307 0.98 -15.00 12.73
CA GLY A 307 0.81 -16.07 11.77
C GLY A 307 1.86 -17.17 11.89
N TYR A 308 1.79 -18.09 10.94
CA TYR A 308 2.64 -19.28 10.91
C TYR A 308 3.32 -19.44 9.56
N PHE A 309 4.49 -20.05 9.59
CA PHE A 309 5.25 -20.42 8.39
C PHE A 309 5.91 -21.79 8.57
N LEU A 310 6.33 -22.40 7.48
CA LEU A 310 7.13 -23.62 7.48
C LEU A 310 8.53 -23.35 7.00
N MET A 311 9.47 -24.10 7.56
CA MET A 311 10.81 -24.28 7.04
C MET A 311 10.98 -25.76 6.71
N LEU A 312 11.37 -26.06 5.48
CA LEU A 312 11.39 -27.41 4.94
C LEU A 312 12.78 -27.73 4.39
N ASP A 313 13.28 -28.91 4.71
CA ASP A 313 14.61 -29.35 4.30
C ASP A 313 14.67 -29.51 2.77
N PRO A 314 15.56 -28.79 2.06
CA PRO A 314 15.72 -28.87 0.61
C PRO A 314 16.17 -30.25 0.11
N ALA A 315 16.66 -31.13 0.99
CA ALA A 315 16.85 -32.55 0.68
C ALA A 315 15.58 -33.19 0.13
N ASN A 316 14.41 -32.70 0.55
CA ASN A 316 13.07 -33.16 0.16
C ASN A 316 12.37 -32.28 -0.89
N SER A 317 13.11 -31.42 -1.60
CA SER A 317 12.58 -30.45 -2.60
C SER A 317 11.54 -31.03 -3.57
N ASN A 318 11.73 -32.23 -4.11
CA ASN A 318 10.73 -32.86 -5.00
C ASN A 318 9.37 -33.05 -4.32
N ARG A 319 9.35 -33.47 -3.05
CA ARG A 319 8.10 -33.62 -2.28
C ARG A 319 7.52 -32.26 -1.91
N ILE A 320 8.37 -31.30 -1.57
CA ILE A 320 7.97 -29.93 -1.25
C ILE A 320 7.28 -29.29 -2.45
N TYR A 321 7.86 -29.36 -3.64
CA TYR A 321 7.27 -28.77 -4.85
C TYR A 321 6.03 -29.50 -5.35
N ALA A 322 5.88 -30.78 -5.03
CA ALA A 322 4.64 -31.50 -5.29
C ALA A 322 3.50 -31.04 -4.36
N ALA A 323 3.80 -30.82 -3.07
CA ALA A 323 2.83 -30.37 -2.08
C ALA A 323 2.52 -28.86 -2.18
N PHE A 324 3.50 -28.06 -2.61
CA PHE A 324 3.43 -26.60 -2.74
C PHE A 324 3.91 -26.14 -4.13
N PRO A 325 3.10 -26.35 -5.18
CA PRO A 325 3.50 -26.10 -6.57
C PRO A 325 3.90 -24.65 -6.87
N GLN A 326 3.39 -23.68 -6.11
CA GLN A 326 3.75 -22.26 -6.25
C GLN A 326 5.24 -21.98 -5.97
N LEU A 327 5.93 -22.90 -5.29
CA LEU A 327 7.36 -22.80 -4.99
C LEU A 327 8.24 -23.53 -6.02
N ALA A 328 7.66 -24.28 -6.96
CA ALA A 328 8.43 -24.99 -7.96
C ALA A 328 9.25 -24.01 -8.84
N PRO A 329 10.44 -24.40 -9.32
CA PRO A 329 11.18 -23.63 -10.32
C PRO A 329 10.32 -23.43 -11.58
N ARG A 330 10.33 -22.22 -12.16
CA ARG A 330 9.54 -21.93 -13.38
C ARG A 330 10.34 -22.21 -14.65
N PRO A 331 9.68 -22.55 -15.78
CA PRO A 331 10.37 -22.85 -17.04
C PRO A 331 11.17 -21.68 -17.63
N ASP A 332 10.85 -20.45 -17.26
CA ASP A 332 11.28 -19.18 -17.86
C ASP A 332 12.18 -18.31 -16.95
N GLU A 333 12.77 -18.88 -15.90
CA GLU A 333 13.67 -18.16 -14.98
C GLU A 333 15.07 -17.93 -15.65
N SER A 334 15.13 -16.98 -16.60
CA SER A 334 16.27 -16.27 -17.23
C SER A 334 15.76 -14.98 -17.92
N PRO A 335 16.59 -13.93 -18.12
CA PRO A 335 16.23 -12.51 -17.93
C PRO A 335 15.16 -11.96 -18.90
N PRO A 336 14.47 -10.85 -18.51
CA PRO A 336 13.36 -10.29 -19.26
C PRO A 336 13.74 -9.88 -20.69
N ALA A 337 12.85 -10.20 -21.61
CA ALA A 337 12.96 -9.95 -23.04
C ALA A 337 12.86 -8.45 -23.37
N THR A 338 13.92 -7.95 -24.01
CA THR A 338 13.98 -6.96 -25.10
C THR A 338 13.08 -5.73 -25.08
N THR A 339 13.74 -4.58 -25.11
CA THR A 339 13.23 -3.26 -25.51
C THR A 339 12.27 -3.35 -26.70
N ARG A 340 11.00 -2.97 -26.47
CA ARG A 340 10.06 -2.75 -27.56
C ARG A 340 10.55 -1.56 -28.40
N PRO A 341 10.50 -1.65 -29.74
CA PRO A 341 10.71 -0.47 -30.58
C PRO A 341 9.64 0.57 -30.26
N VAL A 342 10.09 1.79 -29.97
CA VAL A 342 9.23 2.96 -29.73
C VAL A 342 8.36 3.18 -30.97
N ASP A 343 7.05 3.28 -30.80
CA ASP A 343 6.14 3.57 -31.90
C ASP A 343 6.34 5.02 -32.38
N THR A 344 6.98 5.18 -33.53
CA THR A 344 7.21 6.48 -34.18
C THR A 344 6.16 6.82 -35.23
N ARG A 345 5.09 6.01 -35.39
CA ARG A 345 4.06 6.23 -36.43
C ARG A 345 3.41 7.61 -36.34
N TRP A 346 3.27 8.16 -35.13
CA TRP A 346 2.74 9.51 -34.91
C TRP A 346 3.56 10.61 -35.60
N GLN A 347 4.87 10.40 -35.84
CA GLN A 347 5.74 11.38 -36.51
C GLN A 347 5.38 11.52 -38.00
N SER A 348 4.76 10.48 -38.58
CA SER A 348 4.31 10.48 -39.99
C SER A 348 2.87 10.96 -40.17
N ASP A 349 2.11 11.09 -39.08
CA ASP A 349 0.73 11.59 -39.09
C ASP A 349 0.74 13.05 -38.64
N THR A 350 0.42 13.98 -39.54
CA THR A 350 0.47 15.42 -39.26
C THR A 350 -0.47 15.84 -38.13
N THR A 351 -1.62 15.17 -37.96
CA THR A 351 -2.57 15.49 -36.91
C THR A 351 -2.05 15.03 -35.55
N LEU A 352 -1.55 13.80 -35.45
CA LEU A 352 -0.95 13.30 -34.22
C LEU A 352 0.35 14.03 -33.87
N GLN A 353 1.18 14.37 -34.85
CA GLN A 353 2.36 15.19 -34.65
C GLN A 353 2.00 16.54 -34.03
N GLN A 354 1.03 17.26 -34.61
CA GLN A 354 0.57 18.54 -34.06
C GLN A 354 0.02 18.39 -32.64
N LYS A 355 -0.76 17.35 -32.37
CA LYS A 355 -1.29 17.07 -31.02
C LYS A 355 -0.17 16.77 -30.03
N PHE A 356 0.78 15.92 -30.41
CA PHE A 356 1.78 15.38 -29.49
C PHE A 356 2.94 16.30 -29.22
N THR A 357 3.17 17.34 -30.03
CA THR A 357 4.30 18.27 -29.86
C THR A 357 3.88 19.69 -29.48
N ARG A 358 2.59 19.98 -29.36
CA ARG A 358 2.10 21.34 -29.07
C ARG A 358 1.60 21.49 -27.65
N LEU A 359 2.29 22.31 -26.87
CA LEU A 359 1.79 22.79 -25.58
C LEU A 359 0.67 23.82 -25.76
N ILE A 360 -0.27 23.82 -24.82
CA ILE A 360 -1.30 24.84 -24.65
C ILE A 360 -0.79 25.91 -23.67
N GLY A 361 -1.11 27.17 -23.96
CA GLY A 361 -0.51 28.33 -23.31
C GLY A 361 0.80 28.74 -23.99
N HIS A 362 1.19 30.01 -23.91
CA HIS A 362 2.53 30.48 -24.32
C HIS A 362 3.38 30.57 -23.06
N PRO A 363 4.17 29.54 -22.72
CA PRO A 363 4.88 29.55 -21.45
C PRO A 363 6.11 30.46 -21.60
N THR A 364 6.08 31.65 -21.01
CA THR A 364 7.30 32.45 -20.83
C THR A 364 8.27 31.66 -19.94
N GLY A 365 9.47 31.34 -20.44
CA GLY A 365 10.53 30.68 -19.65
C GLY A 365 10.71 29.17 -19.86
N MET A 366 10.13 28.59 -20.91
CA MET A 366 10.30 27.16 -21.30
C MET A 366 11.52 26.87 -22.18
N ALA A 367 12.35 27.88 -22.50
CA ALA A 367 13.55 27.69 -23.32
C ALA A 367 14.46 26.60 -22.71
N GLY A 368 14.68 25.52 -23.47
CA GLY A 368 15.52 24.39 -23.06
C GLY A 368 14.79 23.19 -22.44
N ILE A 369 13.46 23.23 -22.28
CA ILE A 369 12.68 22.08 -21.81
C ILE A 369 12.20 21.20 -22.97
N GLU A 370 11.86 21.78 -24.12
CA GLU A 370 11.38 21.07 -25.32
C GLU A 370 12.54 20.60 -26.21
N HIS A 371 12.48 19.35 -26.70
CA HIS A 371 13.32 18.90 -27.82
C HIS A 371 12.48 18.76 -29.11
N PRO A 372 13.04 19.12 -30.29
CA PRO A 372 12.29 19.14 -31.55
C PRO A 372 11.82 17.75 -32.03
N ASP A 373 12.47 16.68 -31.55
CA ASP A 373 12.21 15.30 -31.98
C ASP A 373 11.43 14.46 -30.94
N GLU A 374 10.92 15.09 -29.87
CA GLU A 374 10.17 14.41 -28.82
C GLU A 374 8.71 14.90 -28.73
N SER A 375 7.81 14.01 -28.35
CA SER A 375 6.46 14.39 -27.91
C SER A 375 6.48 14.98 -26.50
N VAL A 376 5.44 15.74 -26.13
CA VAL A 376 5.23 16.26 -24.77
C VAL A 376 5.26 15.13 -23.73
N LEU A 377 4.76 13.94 -24.06
CA LEU A 377 4.78 12.81 -23.13
C LEU A 377 6.20 12.22 -22.93
N GLN A 378 7.02 12.18 -23.99
CA GLN A 378 8.44 11.80 -23.89
C GLN A 378 9.26 12.85 -23.12
N MET A 379 8.95 14.13 -23.31
CA MET A 379 9.51 15.23 -22.51
C MET A 379 9.20 15.02 -21.02
N LEU A 380 7.94 14.73 -20.67
CA LEU A 380 7.53 14.45 -19.29
C LEU A 380 8.19 13.17 -18.73
N GLN A 381 8.34 12.12 -19.54
CA GLN A 381 9.06 10.90 -19.16
C GLN A 381 10.53 11.20 -18.83
N ARG A 382 11.20 12.01 -19.65
CA ARG A 382 12.58 12.44 -19.44
C ARG A 382 12.72 13.29 -18.18
N ILE A 383 11.81 14.24 -17.95
CA ILE A 383 11.77 15.04 -16.70
C ILE A 383 11.57 14.13 -15.48
N SER A 384 10.61 13.20 -15.55
CA SER A 384 10.34 12.26 -14.46
C SER A 384 11.53 11.34 -14.16
N ALA A 385 12.23 10.85 -15.19
CA ALA A 385 13.46 10.08 -15.04
C ALA A 385 14.55 10.91 -14.34
N HIS A 386 14.76 12.15 -14.79
CA HIS A 386 15.72 13.06 -14.17
C HIS A 386 15.42 13.33 -12.69
N ILE A 387 14.15 13.59 -12.34
CA ILE A 387 13.70 13.76 -10.94
C ILE A 387 13.97 12.49 -10.13
N SER A 388 13.74 11.31 -10.72
CA SER A 388 13.93 10.01 -10.06
C SER A 388 15.40 9.66 -9.81
N GLU A 389 16.31 10.22 -10.62
CA GLU A 389 17.76 10.09 -10.49
C GLU A 389 18.34 11.00 -9.41
N GLN A 390 17.66 12.11 -9.05
CA GLN A 390 18.16 13.03 -8.04
C GLN A 390 18.16 12.41 -6.64
N SER A 391 19.27 12.59 -5.92
CA SER A 391 19.53 12.00 -4.61
C SER A 391 19.56 13.01 -3.44
N ASN A 392 19.50 14.32 -3.71
CA ASN A 392 19.62 15.33 -2.66
C ASN A 392 18.25 15.85 -2.22
N PRO A 393 17.92 15.87 -0.92
CA PRO A 393 16.66 16.40 -0.42
C PRO A 393 16.44 17.89 -0.65
N HIS A 394 17.50 18.68 -0.61
CA HIS A 394 17.41 20.13 -0.87
C HIS A 394 17.13 20.44 -2.34
N ASP A 395 17.44 19.49 -3.24
CA ASP A 395 17.17 19.61 -4.67
C ASP A 395 15.75 19.15 -5.05
N ARG A 396 14.97 18.59 -4.12
CA ARG A 396 13.67 17.97 -4.42
C ARG A 396 12.73 18.96 -5.10
N LEU A 397 12.48 20.13 -4.51
CA LEU A 397 11.60 21.14 -5.11
C LEU A 397 12.19 21.78 -6.39
N LEU A 398 13.52 21.96 -6.46
CA LEU A 398 14.18 22.51 -7.65
C LEU A 398 14.07 21.57 -8.86
N ALA A 399 14.17 20.26 -8.65
CA ALA A 399 13.99 19.27 -9.72
C ALA A 399 12.54 19.21 -10.24
N PHE A 400 11.56 19.60 -9.42
CA PHE A 400 10.16 19.75 -9.83
C PHE A 400 9.88 21.05 -10.58
N GLU A 401 10.81 22.01 -10.63
CA GLU A 401 10.63 23.32 -11.27
C GLU A 401 10.15 23.23 -12.73
N PRO A 402 10.62 22.31 -13.59
CA PRO A 402 10.05 22.14 -14.93
C PRO A 402 8.56 21.77 -14.90
N LEU A 403 8.14 20.88 -13.99
CA LEU A 403 6.74 20.50 -13.81
C LEU A 403 5.92 21.65 -13.23
N HIS A 404 6.49 22.42 -12.30
CA HIS A 404 5.86 23.62 -11.74
C HIS A 404 5.61 24.69 -12.80
N ARG A 405 6.58 24.94 -13.70
CA ARG A 405 6.42 25.86 -14.83
C ARG A 405 5.38 25.39 -15.82
N LEU A 406 5.38 24.10 -16.16
CA LEU A 406 4.36 23.51 -17.03
C LEU A 406 2.97 23.66 -16.42
N PHE A 407 2.83 23.35 -15.13
CA PHE A 407 1.57 23.53 -14.41
C PHE A 407 1.16 25.00 -14.40
N ALA A 408 2.07 25.90 -14.05
CA ALA A 408 1.84 27.35 -14.03
C ALA A 408 1.39 27.91 -15.40
N ALA A 409 1.89 27.35 -16.50
CA ALA A 409 1.53 27.76 -17.87
C ALA A 409 0.24 27.11 -18.40
N GLY A 410 -0.14 25.94 -17.89
CA GLY A 410 -1.33 25.21 -18.34
C GLY A 410 -2.64 25.98 -18.13
N ILE A 411 -3.71 25.59 -18.82
CA ILE A 411 -5.01 26.26 -18.71
C ILE A 411 -5.95 25.40 -17.87
N ALA A 412 -6.62 25.99 -16.88
CA ALA A 412 -7.60 25.27 -16.07
C ALA A 412 -8.77 24.77 -16.94
N PRO A 413 -9.17 23.49 -16.83
CA PRO A 413 -10.45 23.04 -17.33
C PRO A 413 -11.61 23.83 -16.73
N CYS A 414 -12.74 23.86 -17.44
CA CYS A 414 -13.97 24.50 -16.98
C CYS A 414 -15.13 23.51 -16.87
N VAL A 415 -16.25 23.97 -16.33
CA VAL A 415 -17.53 23.24 -16.41
C VAL A 415 -18.48 24.06 -17.28
N ARG A 416 -19.10 23.41 -18.26
CA ARG A 416 -20.11 24.02 -19.13
C ARG A 416 -21.31 23.09 -19.22
N ASP A 417 -22.50 23.61 -18.90
CA ASP A 417 -23.76 22.85 -18.90
C ASP A 417 -23.72 21.59 -17.98
N GLY A 418 -22.92 21.67 -16.92
CA GLY A 418 -22.67 20.59 -15.96
C GLY A 418 -21.68 19.53 -16.46
N LEU A 419 -20.90 19.84 -17.50
CA LEU A 419 -19.95 18.92 -18.14
C LEU A 419 -18.51 19.41 -17.98
N PHE A 420 -17.61 18.51 -17.57
CA PHE A 420 -16.16 18.77 -17.49
C PHE A 420 -15.58 19.07 -18.87
N GLN A 421 -14.97 20.24 -19.09
CA GLN A 421 -14.54 20.68 -20.41
C GLN A 421 -13.08 21.15 -20.38
N GLY A 422 -12.23 20.46 -21.14
CA GLY A 422 -10.88 20.90 -21.47
C GLY A 422 -10.86 22.12 -22.39
N SER A 423 -9.74 22.81 -22.39
CA SER A 423 -9.34 23.90 -23.29
C SER A 423 -8.82 23.42 -24.65
N GLY A 424 -8.55 22.12 -24.80
CA GLY A 424 -8.18 21.48 -26.07
C GLY A 424 -9.21 21.64 -27.19
N ALA A 425 -8.86 21.27 -28.43
CA ALA A 425 -9.67 21.55 -29.62
C ALA A 425 -11.04 20.85 -29.58
N ARG A 426 -11.07 19.62 -29.04
CA ARG A 426 -12.32 18.89 -28.76
C ARG A 426 -12.86 19.22 -27.36
N GLY A 427 -11.95 19.42 -26.41
CA GLY A 427 -12.21 19.75 -25.01
C GLY A 427 -12.95 18.68 -24.20
N TYR A 428 -13.07 17.46 -24.71
CA TYR A 428 -13.48 16.27 -23.96
C TYR A 428 -12.89 15.01 -24.62
N ASN A 429 -12.69 13.93 -23.88
CA ASN A 429 -12.25 12.65 -24.44
C ASN A 429 -13.44 11.90 -25.04
N VAL A 430 -14.45 11.61 -24.21
CA VAL A 430 -15.67 10.90 -24.59
C VAL A 430 -16.89 11.60 -23.96
N ARG A 431 -18.05 11.47 -24.59
CA ARG A 431 -19.35 11.86 -24.00
C ARG A 431 -20.32 10.71 -24.10
N LEU A 432 -20.68 10.16 -22.95
CA LEU A 432 -21.63 9.07 -22.84
C LEU A 432 -22.81 9.51 -21.99
N THR A 433 -23.97 8.93 -22.31
CA THR A 433 -25.15 8.99 -21.46
C THR A 433 -25.54 7.56 -21.18
N SER A 434 -25.69 7.21 -19.90
CA SER A 434 -26.17 5.88 -19.53
C SER A 434 -27.68 5.84 -19.49
N SER A 435 -28.24 4.68 -19.84
CA SER A 435 -29.64 4.35 -19.52
C SER A 435 -29.84 3.92 -18.07
N ALA A 436 -28.74 3.68 -17.33
CA ALA A 436 -28.80 3.37 -15.91
C ALA A 436 -29.30 4.57 -15.12
N GLN A 437 -30.15 4.29 -14.13
CA GLN A 437 -30.60 5.25 -13.15
C GLN A 437 -29.80 5.01 -11.87
N ASP A 438 -29.13 6.03 -11.37
CA ASP A 438 -28.57 6.01 -10.03
C ASP A 438 -29.62 6.55 -9.05
N ASP A 439 -29.87 5.80 -7.98
CA ASP A 439 -30.74 6.24 -6.89
C ASP A 439 -29.88 6.88 -5.82
N TRP A 440 -29.77 8.21 -5.88
CA TRP A 440 -29.06 8.96 -4.86
C TRP A 440 -30.07 9.60 -3.90
N TYR A 441 -30.28 8.92 -2.78
CA TYR A 441 -31.13 9.41 -1.69
C TYR A 441 -32.62 9.56 -2.07
N GLY A 442 -33.19 8.59 -2.81
CA GLY A 442 -34.60 8.57 -3.17
C GLY A 442 -34.95 9.34 -4.44
N GLU A 443 -33.96 9.92 -5.12
CA GLU A 443 -34.13 10.49 -6.45
C GLU A 443 -33.37 9.62 -7.46
N LYS A 444 -34.13 9.02 -8.38
CA LYS A 444 -33.56 8.35 -9.54
C LYS A 444 -33.18 9.38 -10.58
N SER A 445 -31.91 9.45 -10.91
CA SER A 445 -31.38 10.33 -11.95
C SER A 445 -30.64 9.49 -13.00
N LEU A 446 -30.77 9.89 -14.26
CA LEU A 446 -29.95 9.31 -15.32
C LEU A 446 -28.52 9.81 -15.17
N ILE A 447 -27.55 8.93 -15.41
CA ILE A 447 -26.15 9.32 -15.46
C ILE A 447 -25.90 9.96 -16.82
N GLU A 448 -25.77 11.30 -16.84
CA GLU A 448 -25.56 12.09 -18.04
C GLU A 448 -24.14 12.65 -18.13
N GLY A 449 -23.65 12.83 -19.36
CA GLY A 449 -22.48 13.66 -19.62
C GLY A 449 -21.14 13.02 -19.25
N PHE A 450 -21.12 11.70 -19.13
CA PHE A 450 -19.99 10.92 -18.67
C PHE A 450 -18.77 11.11 -19.60
N ASP A 451 -17.64 11.51 -19.01
CA ASP A 451 -16.33 11.61 -19.66
C ASP A 451 -15.29 10.89 -18.79
N TYR A 452 -14.23 10.36 -19.40
CA TYR A 452 -13.16 9.69 -18.66
C TYR A 452 -11.80 9.97 -19.24
N TYR A 453 -10.79 9.89 -18.39
CA TYR A 453 -9.39 10.02 -18.76
C TYR A 453 -8.57 8.93 -18.07
N HIS A 454 -7.57 8.44 -18.77
CA HIS A 454 -6.59 7.50 -18.25
C HIS A 454 -5.62 8.22 -17.32
N GLY A 455 -5.10 7.52 -16.33
CA GLY A 455 -4.22 8.06 -15.31
C GLY A 455 -2.80 7.56 -15.50
N ALA A 456 -1.82 8.43 -15.28
CA ALA A 456 -0.42 8.04 -15.12
C ALA A 456 0.21 8.83 -13.97
N THR A 457 1.01 8.17 -13.13
CA THR A 457 1.80 8.87 -12.11
C THR A 457 3.12 9.32 -12.73
N LEU A 458 3.47 10.60 -12.58
CA LEU A 458 4.79 11.09 -13.02
C LEU A 458 5.82 10.93 -11.92
N ASN A 459 5.55 11.50 -10.75
CA ASN A 459 6.51 11.54 -9.64
C ASN A 459 5.78 11.73 -8.31
N LEU A 460 6.25 11.10 -7.24
CA LEU A 460 5.85 11.39 -5.86
C LEU A 460 7.01 11.93 -4.99
N HIS A 461 6.66 12.64 -3.92
CA HIS A 461 7.53 13.08 -2.84
C HIS A 461 6.81 13.06 -1.48
N CYS A 462 7.59 13.02 -0.40
CA CYS A 462 7.06 13.04 0.96
C CYS A 462 6.89 14.49 1.40
N GLY A 463 5.67 15.03 1.34
CA GLY A 463 5.39 16.41 1.75
C GLY A 463 5.54 16.68 3.25
N PHE A 464 5.68 15.66 4.10
CA PHE A 464 5.82 15.82 5.56
C PHE A 464 7.21 16.29 6.00
N ALA A 465 8.24 16.19 5.15
CA ALA A 465 9.59 16.62 5.50
C ALA A 465 9.80 18.13 5.35
N ASP A 466 8.97 18.80 4.54
CA ASP A 466 9.14 20.22 4.20
C ASP A 466 8.69 21.18 5.33
N THR A 467 8.10 20.65 6.41
CA THR A 467 7.68 21.41 7.60
C THR A 467 8.77 21.60 8.66
N SER A 468 9.94 20.95 8.53
CA SER A 468 10.96 20.94 9.59
C SER A 468 11.74 22.25 9.74
N ASP A 469 11.75 23.13 8.74
CA ASP A 469 12.52 24.39 8.79
C ASP A 469 11.86 25.49 9.64
N GLN A 470 10.62 25.31 10.10
CA GLN A 470 9.90 26.30 10.93
C GLN A 470 9.41 25.77 12.29
N ALA A 471 9.57 24.49 12.59
CA ALA A 471 9.11 23.90 13.85
C ALA A 471 10.23 23.77 14.89
N ASP A 472 9.89 24.06 16.15
CA ASP A 472 10.74 23.93 17.33
C ASP A 472 11.52 22.59 17.34
N SER A 473 12.81 22.68 17.69
CA SER A 473 13.91 21.69 17.63
C SER A 473 13.72 20.28 18.25
N ARG A 474 12.49 19.76 18.38
CA ARG A 474 12.19 18.45 18.99
C ARG A 474 11.75 17.36 18.00
N LEU A 475 11.54 17.70 16.72
CA LEU A 475 11.19 16.77 15.64
C LEU A 475 11.96 17.12 14.34
N SER A 476 13.24 17.48 14.47
CA SER A 476 14.09 17.78 13.31
C SER A 476 14.43 16.50 12.55
N PHE A 477 13.69 16.23 11.48
CA PHE A 477 14.06 15.21 10.49
C PHE A 477 15.21 15.75 9.64
N GLU A 478 16.44 15.26 9.82
CA GLU A 478 17.49 15.54 8.84
C GLU A 478 17.13 14.86 7.51
N PRO A 479 17.09 15.62 6.40
CA PRO A 479 16.62 15.05 5.16
C PRO A 479 17.79 14.31 4.44
N PRO A 480 17.53 13.18 3.77
CA PRO A 480 18.56 12.21 3.35
C PRO A 480 19.14 12.32 1.94
N SER A 481 20.47 12.21 1.83
CA SER A 481 21.23 12.06 0.58
C SER A 481 21.09 10.65 -0.05
N GLY A 482 19.97 10.38 -0.73
CA GLY A 482 19.76 9.20 -1.57
C GLY A 482 18.65 9.39 -2.62
N PRO A 483 18.66 8.64 -3.75
CA PRO A 483 17.65 8.75 -4.82
C PRO A 483 16.23 8.64 -4.27
N ASN A 484 15.25 9.30 -4.87
CA ASN A 484 13.87 9.39 -4.36
C ASN A 484 13.18 8.00 -4.21
N ILE A 485 13.41 7.32 -3.07
CA ILE A 485 12.91 5.99 -2.73
C ILE A 485 11.39 5.98 -2.64
N LEU A 486 10.75 7.08 -2.20
CA LEU A 486 9.29 7.15 -2.18
C LEU A 486 8.72 7.09 -3.60
N ASN A 487 9.35 7.76 -4.56
CA ASN A 487 8.95 7.66 -5.96
C ASN A 487 9.10 6.22 -6.48
N LYS A 488 10.21 5.54 -6.16
CA LYS A 488 10.40 4.11 -6.51
C LYS A 488 9.40 3.19 -5.80
N LEU A 489 9.14 3.42 -4.51
CA LEU A 489 8.20 2.67 -3.68
C LEU A 489 6.77 2.82 -4.21
N TRP A 490 6.32 4.03 -4.53
CA TRP A 490 5.00 4.24 -5.11
C TRP A 490 4.89 3.68 -6.53
N HIS A 491 5.91 3.89 -7.36
CA HIS A 491 5.93 3.34 -8.72
C HIS A 491 5.87 1.81 -8.73
N SER A 492 6.31 1.15 -7.65
CA SER A 492 6.37 -0.33 -7.55
C SER A 492 5.24 -0.93 -6.70
N ILE A 493 5.02 -0.38 -5.50
CA ILE A 493 4.06 -0.84 -4.50
C ILE A 493 2.76 -0.04 -4.59
N GLY A 494 2.83 1.28 -4.72
CA GLY A 494 1.65 2.15 -4.87
C GLY A 494 0.76 1.74 -6.04
N LYS A 495 1.35 1.40 -7.19
CA LYS A 495 0.61 0.84 -8.33
C LYS A 495 -0.09 -0.47 -8.01
N PHE A 496 0.53 -1.32 -7.21
CA PHE A 496 0.02 -2.65 -6.92
C PHE A 496 -1.06 -2.64 -5.82
N ILE A 497 -0.92 -1.74 -4.83
CA ILE A 497 -1.86 -1.58 -3.70
C ILE A 497 -3.00 -0.61 -4.05
N PHE A 498 -2.74 0.43 -4.83
CA PHE A 498 -3.71 1.42 -5.30
C PHE A 498 -3.67 1.48 -6.84
N PRO A 499 -4.34 0.55 -7.54
CA PRO A 499 -4.33 0.44 -9.00
C PRO A 499 -5.18 1.53 -9.67
N TRP A 500 -4.93 2.79 -9.31
CA TRP A 500 -5.49 3.96 -9.96
C TRP A 500 -5.11 3.94 -11.43
N ALA A 501 -6.12 3.91 -12.28
CA ALA A 501 -6.00 3.80 -13.73
C ALA A 501 -6.52 5.04 -14.45
N GLY A 502 -7.19 5.96 -13.74
CA GLY A 502 -7.76 7.16 -14.35
C GLY A 502 -8.83 7.82 -13.50
N LYS A 503 -9.56 8.75 -14.10
CA LYS A 503 -10.69 9.44 -13.47
C LYS A 503 -11.84 9.56 -14.45
N SER A 504 -13.05 9.49 -13.93
CA SER A 504 -14.28 9.77 -14.67
C SER A 504 -15.01 10.97 -14.08
N PHE A 505 -15.69 11.72 -14.94
CA PHE A 505 -16.47 12.89 -14.62
C PHE A 505 -17.90 12.72 -15.13
N GLU A 506 -18.88 13.00 -14.29
CA GLU A 506 -20.30 12.93 -14.62
C GLU A 506 -21.01 14.21 -14.16
N LYS A 507 -22.13 14.53 -14.80
CA LYS A 507 -22.96 15.67 -14.40
C LYS A 507 -23.55 15.43 -13.02
N ILE A 508 -23.42 16.41 -12.13
CA ILE A 508 -23.99 16.34 -10.78
C ILE A 508 -25.36 17.02 -10.72
N SER A 509 -26.33 16.40 -10.04
CA SER A 509 -27.62 17.04 -9.80
C SER A 509 -27.49 18.15 -8.74
N PRO A 510 -28.24 19.25 -8.84
CA PRO A 510 -28.19 20.33 -7.85
C PRO A 510 -28.59 19.86 -6.44
N ARG A 511 -29.51 18.90 -6.35
CA ARG A 511 -29.89 18.24 -5.09
C ARG A 511 -28.72 17.49 -4.47
N LYS A 512 -28.04 16.64 -5.25
CA LYS A 512 -26.85 15.88 -4.80
C LYS A 512 -25.72 16.82 -4.40
N LEU A 513 -25.48 17.87 -5.18
CA LEU A 513 -24.46 18.88 -4.89
C LEU A 513 -24.72 19.61 -3.57
N SER A 514 -25.94 20.14 -3.36
CA SER A 514 -26.29 20.85 -2.13
C SER A 514 -26.11 20.00 -0.88
N MET A 515 -26.35 18.69 -0.99
CA MET A 515 -26.14 17.76 0.12
C MET A 515 -24.65 17.52 0.34
N LEU A 516 -23.88 17.20 -0.71
CA LEU A 516 -22.46 16.87 -0.56
C LEU A 516 -21.62 18.03 0.00
N LEU A 517 -22.01 19.28 -0.31
CA LEU A 517 -21.38 20.49 0.20
C LEU A 517 -21.97 20.98 1.55
N ASP A 518 -22.92 20.26 2.15
CA ASP A 518 -23.50 20.64 3.43
C ASP A 518 -22.57 20.26 4.60
N GLU A 519 -22.12 21.29 5.31
CA GLU A 519 -21.21 21.23 6.45
C GLU A 519 -21.91 21.66 7.75
N SER A 520 -23.23 21.80 7.74
CA SER A 520 -24.02 22.29 8.87
C SER A 520 -23.95 21.35 10.09
N PRO A 521 -23.94 21.86 11.33
CA PRO A 521 -23.83 21.01 12.54
C PRO A 521 -24.98 19.99 12.71
N ASN A 522 -26.10 20.17 12.01
CA ASN A 522 -27.30 19.34 12.10
C ASN A 522 -27.44 18.33 10.93
N LEU A 523 -26.35 17.92 10.26
CA LEU A 523 -26.41 16.93 9.15
C LEU A 523 -27.18 15.66 9.53
N THR A 524 -27.06 15.19 10.77
CA THR A 524 -27.78 13.97 11.23
C THR A 524 -29.30 14.13 11.15
N ALA A 525 -29.81 15.34 11.43
CA ALA A 525 -31.24 15.62 11.34
C ALA A 525 -31.68 15.82 9.88
N ARG A 526 -30.84 16.44 9.06
CA ARG A 526 -31.17 16.75 7.65
C ARG A 526 -31.05 15.55 6.71
N TYR A 527 -30.02 14.72 6.92
CA TYR A 527 -29.68 13.58 6.06
C TYR A 527 -29.48 12.29 6.87
N PRO A 528 -30.47 11.86 7.68
CA PRO A 528 -30.30 10.78 8.66
C PRO A 528 -29.80 9.48 8.04
N ALA A 529 -30.34 9.08 6.88
CA ALA A 529 -29.90 7.85 6.21
C ALA A 529 -28.46 7.93 5.69
N ARG A 530 -28.00 9.08 5.16
CA ARG A 530 -26.64 9.22 4.62
C ARG A 530 -25.62 9.27 5.76
N VAL A 531 -25.95 9.98 6.83
CA VAL A 531 -25.13 9.99 8.05
C VAL A 531 -25.06 8.60 8.68
N SER A 532 -26.16 7.85 8.69
CA SER A 532 -26.15 6.46 9.15
C SER A 532 -25.24 5.57 8.30
N GLN A 533 -25.26 5.71 6.97
CA GLN A 533 -24.33 4.99 6.09
C GLN A 533 -22.87 5.33 6.43
N LEU A 534 -22.53 6.61 6.56
CA LEU A 534 -21.19 7.08 6.90
C LEU A 534 -20.70 6.56 8.25
N LYS A 535 -21.60 6.50 9.23
CA LYS A 535 -21.31 5.99 10.58
C LYS A 535 -21.09 4.48 10.61
N CYS A 536 -21.85 3.73 9.81
CA CYS A 536 -21.80 2.27 9.79
C CYS A 536 -20.70 1.71 8.87
N HIS A 537 -20.14 2.52 7.98
CA HIS A 537 -19.12 2.08 7.04
C HIS A 537 -17.69 2.33 7.59
N PRO A 538 -16.82 1.31 7.69
CA PRO A 538 -15.49 1.43 8.29
C PRO A 538 -14.63 2.54 7.67
N ALA A 539 -14.64 2.63 6.34
CA ALA A 539 -13.90 3.62 5.55
C ALA A 539 -14.20 5.08 5.91
N SER A 540 -15.47 5.41 6.15
CA SER A 540 -15.93 6.79 6.34
C SER A 540 -16.02 7.21 7.80
N SER A 541 -15.83 6.26 8.74
CA SER A 541 -15.85 6.52 10.17
C SER A 541 -14.92 7.68 10.59
N PRO A 542 -13.68 7.82 10.08
CA PRO A 542 -12.84 8.97 10.38
C PRO A 542 -13.47 10.33 9.99
N HIS A 543 -14.10 10.42 8.81
CA HIS A 543 -14.82 11.64 8.37
C HIS A 543 -16.02 11.94 9.25
N TYR A 544 -16.77 10.91 9.64
CA TYR A 544 -17.90 11.07 10.54
C TYR A 544 -17.47 11.49 11.96
N LEU A 545 -16.33 10.98 12.44
CA LEU A 545 -15.76 11.40 13.72
C LEU A 545 -15.30 12.87 13.66
N SER A 546 -14.72 13.31 12.55
CA SER A 546 -14.41 14.74 12.31
C SER A 546 -15.66 15.62 12.35
N LEU A 547 -16.77 15.20 11.71
CA LEU A 547 -18.07 15.90 11.80
C LEU A 547 -18.57 16.07 13.24
N LYS A 548 -18.40 15.02 14.05
CA LYS A 548 -18.89 14.99 15.43
C LYS A 548 -18.02 15.83 16.37
N ALA A 549 -16.70 15.80 16.19
CA ALA A 549 -15.75 16.53 17.00
C ALA A 549 -15.89 18.05 16.80
N ASP A 550 -16.26 18.49 15.60
CA ASP A 550 -16.28 19.91 15.24
C ASP A 550 -17.63 20.60 15.48
N ALA A 551 -18.68 19.87 15.85
CA ALA A 551 -20.04 20.41 16.05
C ALA A 551 -20.16 21.57 17.06
N GLN A 552 -19.09 21.86 17.82
CA GLN A 552 -18.99 22.95 18.79
C GLN A 552 -18.13 24.15 18.33
N HIS A 553 -17.38 24.04 17.22
CA HIS A 553 -16.37 25.03 16.78
C HIS A 553 -16.46 25.45 15.30
N LEU A 554 -17.50 25.04 14.57
CA LEU A 554 -17.63 25.31 13.13
C LEU A 554 -17.63 26.81 12.80
N ASN A 555 -16.61 27.24 12.05
CA ASN A 555 -16.76 28.37 11.14
C ASN A 555 -17.90 28.04 10.16
N SER A 556 -18.65 29.06 9.75
CA SER A 556 -19.65 28.88 8.69
C SER A 556 -18.92 28.47 7.41
N GLY A 557 -19.25 27.28 6.88
CA GLY A 557 -18.75 26.84 5.57
C GLY A 557 -19.16 27.82 4.48
N ARG A 558 -18.46 27.80 3.35
CA ARG A 558 -18.62 28.75 2.22
C ARG A 558 -20.06 28.91 1.74
N TYR A 559 -20.86 27.84 1.85
CA TYR A 559 -22.22 27.77 1.33
C TYR A 559 -23.31 27.80 2.41
N THR A 560 -22.97 28.14 3.66
CA THR A 560 -23.90 28.06 4.81
C THR A 560 -25.19 28.86 4.59
N GLU A 561 -25.11 30.02 3.93
CA GLU A 561 -26.28 30.87 3.68
C GLU A 561 -27.33 30.21 2.77
N HIS A 562 -26.90 29.36 1.84
CA HIS A 562 -27.77 28.61 0.91
C HIS A 562 -28.16 27.22 1.43
N LEU A 563 -27.78 26.90 2.67
CA LEU A 563 -27.98 25.63 3.34
C LEU A 563 -28.64 25.82 4.71
N THR A 564 -29.60 26.72 4.81
CA THR A 564 -30.46 26.84 6.01
C THR A 564 -31.42 25.65 6.13
N HIS A 565 -31.75 25.03 5.01
CA HIS A 565 -32.68 23.92 4.86
C HIS A 565 -32.14 22.90 3.85
N SER A 566 -32.56 21.63 3.96
CA SER A 566 -32.21 20.63 2.94
C SER A 566 -33.09 20.80 1.70
N TRP A 567 -32.59 20.32 0.55
CA TRP A 567 -33.29 20.44 -0.73
C TRP A 567 -34.76 19.98 -0.67
N ASP A 568 -35.02 18.87 0.02
CA ASP A 568 -36.35 18.28 0.14
C ASP A 568 -37.19 18.89 1.26
N GLN A 569 -36.59 19.67 2.16
CA GLN A 569 -37.25 20.15 3.38
C GLN A 569 -36.98 21.64 3.64
N GLY A 570 -37.76 22.51 3.00
CA GLY A 570 -37.79 23.94 3.31
C GLY A 570 -36.77 24.80 2.58
N MET A 571 -35.93 24.24 1.69
CA MET A 571 -35.03 25.05 0.86
C MET A 571 -35.83 25.95 -0.08
N SER A 572 -35.48 27.24 -0.08
CA SER A 572 -36.19 28.25 -0.86
C SER A 572 -35.99 28.04 -2.38
N PRO A 573 -36.90 28.55 -3.23
CA PRO A 573 -36.69 28.53 -4.68
C PRO A 573 -35.38 29.21 -5.11
N ALA A 574 -35.01 30.32 -4.46
CA ALA A 574 -33.78 31.05 -4.77
C ALA A 574 -32.53 30.21 -4.47
N ASP A 575 -32.50 29.50 -3.35
CA ASP A 575 -31.37 28.60 -3.03
C ASP A 575 -31.33 27.40 -3.98
N LYS A 576 -32.49 26.88 -4.41
CA LYS A 576 -32.52 25.83 -5.44
C LYS A 576 -31.98 26.31 -6.78
N ASP A 577 -32.27 27.56 -7.15
CA ASP A 577 -31.73 28.18 -8.36
C ASP A 577 -30.22 28.40 -8.26
N PHE A 578 -29.74 28.83 -7.09
CA PHE A 578 -28.30 28.91 -6.80
C PHE A 578 -27.61 27.56 -7.01
N TRP A 579 -28.14 26.48 -6.44
CA TRP A 579 -27.56 25.14 -6.59
C TRP A 579 -27.64 24.59 -8.02
N ARG A 580 -28.69 24.95 -8.78
CA ARG A 580 -28.78 24.65 -10.23
C ARG A 580 -27.65 25.34 -10.98
N GLN A 581 -27.39 26.61 -10.68
CA GLN A 581 -26.32 27.37 -11.33
C GLN A 581 -24.94 26.79 -10.98
N GLU A 582 -24.66 26.53 -9.70
CA GLU A 582 -23.37 25.93 -9.28
C GLU A 582 -23.15 24.56 -9.96
N ALA A 583 -24.18 23.72 -10.07
CA ALA A 583 -24.10 22.43 -10.75
C ALA A 583 -23.91 22.55 -12.28
N LEU A 584 -24.40 23.62 -12.90
CA LEU A 584 -24.26 23.84 -14.35
C LEU A 584 -22.93 24.49 -14.73
N GLU A 585 -22.39 25.35 -13.88
CA GLU A 585 -21.28 26.25 -14.23
C GLU A 585 -19.96 25.87 -13.56
N ARG A 586 -19.99 25.10 -12.47
CA ARG A 586 -18.79 24.94 -11.62
C ARG A 586 -18.49 23.50 -11.23
N TYR A 587 -19.50 22.69 -10.96
CA TYR A 587 -19.30 21.39 -10.34
C TYR A 587 -19.59 20.21 -11.27
N VAL A 588 -18.80 19.15 -11.10
CA VAL A 588 -19.06 17.80 -11.61
C VAL A 588 -18.82 16.78 -10.51
N MET A 589 -19.45 15.62 -10.62
CA MET A 589 -19.15 14.49 -9.77
C MET A 589 -18.02 13.68 -10.41
N GLY A 590 -17.06 13.25 -9.61
CA GLY A 590 -15.90 12.51 -10.07
C GLY A 590 -15.68 11.20 -9.33
N TYR A 591 -15.06 10.24 -10.01
CA TYR A 591 -14.65 8.96 -9.44
C TYR A 591 -13.26 8.58 -9.95
N ASN A 592 -12.45 7.99 -9.08
CA ASN A 592 -11.23 7.32 -9.50
C ASN A 592 -11.59 5.99 -10.18
N LEU A 593 -10.97 5.76 -11.33
CA LEU A 593 -11.05 4.51 -12.07
C LEU A 593 -9.88 3.61 -11.64
N GLN A 594 -10.16 2.32 -11.55
CA GLN A 594 -9.20 1.31 -11.10
C GLN A 594 -9.17 0.16 -12.09
N ASP A 595 -7.99 -0.43 -12.28
CA ASP A 595 -7.83 -1.55 -13.21
C ASP A 595 -8.04 -2.94 -12.60
N LYS A 596 -7.99 -3.97 -13.44
CA LYS A 596 -8.21 -5.38 -13.09
C LYS A 596 -7.39 -5.93 -11.93
N ARG A 597 -6.26 -5.31 -11.57
CA ARG A 597 -5.47 -5.74 -10.40
C ARG A 597 -6.27 -5.61 -9.11
N ILE A 598 -7.22 -4.67 -9.06
CA ILE A 598 -8.07 -4.48 -7.89
C ILE A 598 -9.04 -5.64 -7.64
N LEU A 599 -9.34 -6.45 -8.66
CA LEU A 599 -10.31 -7.54 -8.54
C LEU A 599 -9.89 -8.59 -7.50
N MET A 600 -8.58 -8.72 -7.24
CA MET A 600 -8.08 -9.61 -6.19
C MET A 600 -8.39 -9.08 -4.78
N MET A 601 -8.63 -7.77 -4.65
CA MET A 601 -8.94 -7.05 -3.41
C MET A 601 -10.39 -6.54 -3.39
N ASP A 602 -11.26 -7.05 -4.27
CA ASP A 602 -12.60 -6.48 -4.54
C ASP A 602 -13.44 -6.32 -3.27
N SER A 603 -13.52 -7.37 -2.45
CA SER A 603 -14.25 -7.37 -1.19
C SER A 603 -13.64 -6.41 -0.15
N LEU A 604 -12.32 -6.30 -0.11
CA LEU A 604 -11.62 -5.40 0.80
C LEU A 604 -11.84 -3.95 0.40
N MET A 605 -11.82 -3.65 -0.89
CA MET A 605 -12.08 -2.31 -1.40
C MET A 605 -13.53 -1.91 -1.21
N ALA A 606 -14.48 -2.84 -1.39
CA ALA A 606 -15.88 -2.60 -1.03
C ALA A 606 -16.06 -2.27 0.46
N LEU A 607 -15.22 -2.82 1.34
CA LEU A 607 -15.22 -2.48 2.78
C LEU A 607 -14.50 -1.14 3.07
N ASN A 608 -13.45 -0.84 2.30
CA ASN A 608 -12.55 0.29 2.52
C ASN A 608 -12.93 1.55 1.74
N ASP A 609 -13.90 1.49 0.85
CA ASP A 609 -14.39 2.64 0.11
C ASP A 609 -15.89 2.48 -0.15
N MET A 610 -16.69 3.33 0.50
CA MET A 610 -18.15 3.25 0.40
C MET A 610 -18.69 3.62 -0.99
N ASN A 611 -17.84 4.19 -1.84
CA ASN A 611 -18.16 4.56 -3.22
C ASN A 611 -17.64 3.53 -4.22
N TYR A 612 -17.05 2.43 -3.74
CA TYR A 612 -16.51 1.36 -4.56
C TYR A 612 -17.61 0.58 -5.27
N ARG A 613 -17.57 0.53 -6.60
CA ARG A 613 -18.57 -0.13 -7.43
C ARG A 613 -18.02 -0.59 -8.77
N VAL A 614 -18.75 -1.49 -9.43
CA VAL A 614 -18.55 -1.77 -10.85
C VAL A 614 -18.95 -0.52 -11.64
N PRO A 615 -18.18 -0.11 -12.67
CA PRO A 615 -18.54 1.03 -13.48
C PRO A 615 -19.86 0.82 -14.21
N ASP A 616 -20.51 1.92 -14.57
CA ASP A 616 -21.67 1.88 -15.44
C ASP A 616 -21.37 1.12 -16.75
N THR A 617 -22.36 0.40 -17.29
CA THR A 617 -22.17 -0.42 -18.49
C THR A 617 -21.70 0.39 -19.70
N ALA A 618 -22.20 1.62 -19.88
CA ALA A 618 -21.77 2.48 -20.98
C ALA A 618 -20.29 2.87 -20.83
N LEU A 619 -19.84 3.19 -19.61
CA LEU A 619 -18.43 3.42 -19.33
C LEU A 619 -17.60 2.16 -19.59
N GLN A 620 -18.05 1.01 -19.07
CA GLN A 620 -17.31 -0.25 -19.24
C GLN A 620 -17.12 -0.59 -20.72
N GLN A 621 -18.16 -0.42 -21.54
CA GLN A 621 -18.09 -0.63 -22.99
C GLN A 621 -17.14 0.36 -23.68
N ALA A 622 -17.17 1.63 -23.30
CA ALA A 622 -16.28 2.63 -23.86
C ALA A 622 -14.81 2.36 -23.49
N SER A 623 -14.54 2.03 -22.23
CA SER A 623 -13.24 1.60 -21.70
C SER A 623 -12.67 0.40 -22.48
N VAL A 624 -13.48 -0.65 -22.67
CA VAL A 624 -13.07 -1.84 -23.44
C VAL A 624 -12.73 -1.47 -24.89
N LYS A 625 -13.52 -0.57 -25.51
CA LYS A 625 -13.31 -0.14 -26.90
C LYS A 625 -12.03 0.66 -27.08
N SER A 626 -11.67 1.51 -26.12
CA SER A 626 -10.44 2.30 -26.16
C SER A 626 -9.19 1.52 -25.73
N GLY A 627 -9.38 0.32 -25.15
CA GLY A 627 -8.31 -0.50 -24.61
C GLY A 627 -7.90 -0.09 -23.20
N SER A 628 -8.70 0.73 -22.51
CA SER A 628 -8.45 1.06 -21.10
C SER A 628 -8.69 -0.16 -20.21
N PRO A 629 -7.91 -0.30 -19.12
CA PRO A 629 -8.00 -1.46 -18.25
C PRO A 629 -9.04 -1.29 -17.12
N PHE A 630 -10.00 -0.35 -17.20
CA PHE A 630 -10.88 -0.01 -16.08
C PHE A 630 -11.85 -1.15 -15.75
N GLU A 631 -11.88 -1.54 -14.48
CA GLU A 631 -12.76 -2.60 -13.97
C GLU A 631 -13.62 -2.12 -12.79
N ARG A 632 -13.18 -1.08 -12.07
CA ARG A 632 -13.86 -0.57 -10.87
C ARG A 632 -13.81 0.95 -10.81
N GLN A 633 -14.81 1.51 -10.13
CA GLN A 633 -14.90 2.91 -9.73
C GLN A 633 -14.86 3.00 -8.21
N GLY A 634 -14.20 4.01 -7.68
CA GLY A 634 -14.13 4.29 -6.25
C GLY A 634 -13.66 5.71 -5.97
N TYR A 635 -13.45 6.03 -4.70
CA TYR A 635 -12.88 7.27 -4.20
C TYR A 635 -13.53 8.50 -4.86
N ALA A 636 -14.82 8.64 -4.61
CA ALA A 636 -15.61 9.75 -5.12
C ALA A 636 -14.99 11.11 -4.74
N PHE A 637 -15.15 12.10 -5.62
CA PHE A 637 -14.72 13.47 -5.39
C PHE A 637 -15.67 14.48 -6.06
N LEU A 638 -15.62 15.72 -5.60
CA LEU A 638 -16.25 16.86 -6.29
C LEU A 638 -15.20 17.59 -7.12
N GLY A 639 -15.38 17.58 -8.44
CA GLY A 639 -14.61 18.40 -9.35
C GLY A 639 -15.18 19.81 -9.39
N VAL A 640 -14.36 20.82 -9.16
CA VAL A 640 -14.80 22.23 -9.16
C VAL A 640 -13.89 23.07 -10.05
N ALA A 641 -14.51 23.76 -11.00
CA ALA A 641 -13.83 24.70 -11.88
C ALA A 641 -13.59 26.05 -11.21
N ASP A 642 -12.66 26.79 -11.80
CA ASP A 642 -12.41 28.19 -11.49
C ASP A 642 -12.17 28.39 -9.98
N GLN A 643 -11.17 27.69 -9.44
CA GLN A 643 -10.66 27.90 -8.08
C GLN A 643 -9.26 28.49 -8.11
N PRO A 644 -8.88 29.32 -7.13
CA PRO A 644 -7.50 29.71 -6.97
C PRO A 644 -6.73 28.50 -6.42
N SER A 645 -5.50 28.32 -6.87
CA SER A 645 -4.64 27.27 -6.34
C SER A 645 -4.44 27.44 -4.83
N ILE A 646 -4.55 26.35 -4.08
CA ILE A 646 -4.28 26.31 -2.64
C ILE A 646 -2.78 26.34 -2.33
N LEU A 647 -1.92 25.92 -3.27
CA LEU A 647 -0.47 25.98 -3.09
C LEU A 647 0.03 27.42 -3.29
N PRO A 648 0.74 28.00 -2.30
CA PRO A 648 1.30 29.35 -2.43
C PRO A 648 2.24 29.50 -3.64
N ALA A 649 2.95 28.43 -4.00
CA ALA A 649 3.90 28.41 -5.12
C ALA A 649 3.26 28.74 -6.48
N ASN A 650 1.95 28.55 -6.62
CA ASN A 650 1.19 28.78 -7.85
C ASN A 650 0.61 30.21 -7.96
N ARG A 651 0.85 31.11 -6.99
CA ARG A 651 0.48 32.55 -7.04
C ARG A 651 -0.98 32.81 -7.48
N GLU A 652 -1.95 32.18 -6.82
CA GLU A 652 -3.40 32.33 -7.08
C GLU A 652 -3.86 31.92 -8.49
N LYS A 653 -3.04 31.15 -9.22
CA LYS A 653 -3.42 30.58 -10.50
C LYS A 653 -4.80 29.90 -10.45
N ARG A 654 -5.62 30.13 -11.48
CA ARG A 654 -6.88 29.41 -11.64
C ARG A 654 -6.59 27.96 -12.02
N VAL A 655 -7.23 27.03 -11.32
CA VAL A 655 -7.10 25.58 -11.46
C VAL A 655 -8.48 24.94 -11.40
N PHE A 656 -8.55 23.69 -11.85
CA PHE A 656 -9.67 22.81 -11.56
C PHE A 656 -9.29 21.94 -10.35
N GLN A 657 -10.13 21.89 -9.31
CA GLN A 657 -9.82 21.16 -8.08
C GLN A 657 -10.62 19.87 -7.94
N PHE A 658 -10.00 18.80 -7.43
CA PHE A 658 -10.69 17.59 -6.97
C PHE A 658 -10.76 17.61 -5.44
N ASN A 659 -11.97 17.72 -4.90
CA ASN A 659 -12.21 17.76 -3.47
C ASN A 659 -12.73 16.41 -2.96
N TYR A 660 -11.92 15.73 -2.15
CA TYR A 660 -12.28 14.46 -1.51
C TYR A 660 -12.74 14.63 -0.05
N ARG A 661 -12.56 15.82 0.50
CA ARG A 661 -12.62 16.09 1.95
C ARG A 661 -14.02 16.43 2.47
N TYR A 662 -14.98 16.71 1.58
CA TYR A 662 -16.32 17.07 2.01
C TYR A 662 -16.96 15.91 2.79
N PRO A 663 -17.54 16.16 3.97
CA PRO A 663 -17.88 15.10 4.89
C PRO A 663 -18.87 14.06 4.36
N LEU A 664 -19.80 14.49 3.50
CA LEU A 664 -20.85 13.62 2.97
C LEU A 664 -20.40 12.79 1.75
N ILE A 665 -19.16 12.98 1.26
CA ILE A 665 -18.51 12.14 0.23
C ILE A 665 -18.11 10.78 0.83
N GLY A 666 -17.48 10.80 2.02
CA GLY A 666 -17.11 9.60 2.77
C GLY A 666 -15.87 8.85 2.24
N GLY A 667 -14.85 9.58 1.77
CA GLY A 667 -13.59 8.98 1.36
C GLY A 667 -12.80 8.36 2.53
N PRO A 668 -12.10 7.23 2.34
CA PRO A 668 -11.22 6.67 3.37
C PRO A 668 -9.96 7.51 3.58
N ALA A 669 -9.28 7.29 4.71
CA ALA A 669 -7.90 7.76 4.88
C ALA A 669 -6.95 6.91 4.00
N PRO A 670 -5.91 7.51 3.37
CA PRO A 670 -5.56 8.93 3.42
C PRO A 670 -6.33 9.81 2.43
N ILE A 671 -7.10 9.24 1.49
CA ILE A 671 -7.76 9.96 0.38
C ILE A 671 -8.60 11.16 0.84
N GLY A 672 -9.32 11.10 1.96
CA GLY A 672 -10.07 12.28 2.42
C GLY A 672 -9.24 13.38 3.10
N TYR A 673 -7.92 13.28 3.11
CA TYR A 673 -7.00 14.40 3.33
C TYR A 673 -6.48 15.00 2.01
N CYS A 674 -6.82 14.38 0.88
CA CYS A 674 -6.36 14.76 -0.44
C CYS A 674 -7.16 15.94 -0.99
N LEU A 675 -6.46 16.81 -1.72
CA LEU A 675 -7.02 17.77 -2.66
C LEU A 675 -6.11 17.72 -3.88
N ASP A 676 -6.66 17.58 -5.08
CA ASP A 676 -5.85 17.64 -6.29
C ASP A 676 -6.14 18.93 -7.06
N GLU A 677 -5.16 19.41 -7.80
CA GLU A 677 -5.34 20.52 -8.75
C GLU A 677 -4.96 20.07 -10.15
N LEU A 678 -5.69 20.54 -11.15
CA LEU A 678 -5.55 20.10 -12.54
C LEU A 678 -5.50 21.29 -13.50
N VAL A 679 -4.59 21.19 -14.47
CA VAL A 679 -4.53 22.05 -15.66
C VAL A 679 -4.33 21.22 -16.91
N GLU A 680 -4.75 21.75 -18.06
CA GLU A 680 -4.44 21.18 -19.37
C GLU A 680 -3.16 21.80 -19.93
N ILE A 681 -2.22 20.95 -20.36
CA ILE A 681 -0.90 21.36 -20.87
C ILE A 681 -0.73 21.07 -22.36
N ALA A 682 -1.50 20.14 -22.91
CA ALA A 682 -1.64 19.90 -24.35
C ALA A 682 -3.05 19.36 -24.62
N ASP A 683 -3.53 19.39 -25.86
CA ASP A 683 -4.90 19.00 -26.21
C ASP A 683 -5.19 17.55 -25.76
N GLY A 684 -6.06 17.39 -24.75
CA GLY A 684 -6.39 16.08 -24.15
C GLY A 684 -5.35 15.51 -23.18
N LEU A 685 -4.34 16.30 -22.79
CA LEU A 685 -3.32 15.94 -21.79
C LEU A 685 -3.30 16.94 -20.65
N PHE A 686 -3.64 16.45 -19.46
CA PHE A 686 -3.73 17.25 -18.24
C PHE A 686 -2.61 16.90 -17.29
N LEU A 687 -2.06 17.92 -16.64
CA LEU A 687 -1.09 17.81 -15.55
C LEU A 687 -1.79 18.13 -14.24
N GLY A 688 -1.72 17.18 -13.31
CA GLY A 688 -2.30 17.27 -11.98
C GLY A 688 -1.23 17.38 -10.89
N GLN A 689 -1.54 18.12 -9.83
CA GLN A 689 -0.80 18.18 -8.58
C GLN A 689 -1.56 17.37 -7.52
N LEU A 690 -0.87 16.43 -6.88
CA LEU A 690 -1.37 15.63 -5.76
C LEU A 690 -1.02 16.35 -4.47
N ILE A 691 -2.00 16.75 -3.66
CA ILE A 691 -1.79 17.59 -2.47
C ILE A 691 -2.51 16.96 -1.28
N TYR A 692 -1.85 16.93 -0.12
CA TYR A 692 -2.47 16.46 1.11
C TYR A 692 -2.40 17.53 2.19
N ALA A 693 -3.48 17.62 2.98
CA ALA A 693 -3.45 18.33 4.25
C ALA A 693 -2.53 17.58 5.22
N THR A 694 -1.57 18.28 5.81
CA THR A 694 -0.65 17.70 6.80
C THR A 694 -1.06 18.01 8.24
N ALA A 695 -1.98 18.97 8.45
CA ALA A 695 -2.65 19.20 9.72
C ALA A 695 -3.73 18.14 10.00
N LEU A 696 -3.33 16.87 10.20
CA LEU A 696 -4.23 15.71 10.28
C LEU A 696 -5.26 15.77 11.42
N GLN A 697 -4.98 16.55 12.47
CA GLN A 697 -5.87 16.74 13.61
C GLN A 697 -6.99 17.74 13.35
N ARG A 698 -6.93 18.49 12.24
CA ARG A 698 -7.89 19.53 11.92
C ARG A 698 -9.01 19.01 11.01
N PRO A 699 -10.28 19.00 11.45
CA PRO A 699 -11.42 18.70 10.58
C PRO A 699 -11.50 19.62 9.37
N PHE A 700 -11.94 19.08 8.24
CA PHE A 700 -12.18 19.88 7.05
C PHE A 700 -13.44 20.74 7.20
N ASN A 701 -13.33 22.02 6.86
CA ASN A 701 -14.40 22.99 6.76
C ASN A 701 -14.03 24.01 5.66
N SER A 702 -14.91 24.22 4.69
CA SER A 702 -14.64 25.09 3.54
C SER A 702 -14.55 26.59 3.86
N GLY A 703 -15.00 27.00 5.06
CA GLY A 703 -14.87 28.36 5.58
C GLY A 703 -13.58 28.62 6.35
N VAL A 704 -12.76 27.58 6.61
CA VAL A 704 -11.43 27.72 7.22
C VAL A 704 -10.43 28.17 6.15
N ASN A 705 -9.49 29.03 6.52
CA ASN A 705 -8.43 29.45 5.60
C ASN A 705 -7.61 28.21 5.17
N PRO A 706 -7.44 27.94 3.85
CA PRO A 706 -6.69 26.79 3.38
C PRO A 706 -5.28 26.66 3.97
N ALA A 707 -4.62 27.78 4.31
CA ALA A 707 -3.31 27.77 4.95
C ALA A 707 -3.29 27.05 6.30
N GLU A 708 -4.42 26.98 7.01
CA GLU A 708 -4.53 26.30 8.31
C GLU A 708 -4.57 24.77 8.21
N TYR A 709 -4.62 24.20 7.00
CA TYR A 709 -4.54 22.76 6.76
C TYR A 709 -3.12 22.27 6.49
N ASP A 710 -2.15 23.18 6.39
CA ASP A 710 -0.77 22.89 6.04
C ASP A 710 -0.71 21.98 4.80
N TYR A 711 -1.34 22.41 3.71
CA TYR A 711 -1.34 21.64 2.47
C TYR A 711 0.07 21.57 1.89
N GLN A 712 0.51 20.35 1.59
CA GLN A 712 1.80 20.08 0.97
C GLN A 712 1.59 19.34 -0.35
N LEU A 713 2.41 19.67 -1.33
CA LEU A 713 2.48 18.89 -2.56
C LEU A 713 3.03 17.49 -2.19
N PHE A 714 2.57 16.46 -2.88
CA PHE A 714 3.05 15.08 -2.74
C PHE A 714 3.43 14.49 -4.10
N GLY A 715 3.12 15.15 -5.20
CA GLY A 715 3.54 14.68 -6.51
C GLY A 715 2.80 15.29 -7.68
N TYR A 716 3.10 14.76 -8.86
CA TYR A 716 2.42 15.08 -10.11
C TYR A 716 1.86 13.82 -10.76
N PHE A 717 0.69 13.97 -11.36
CA PHE A 717 0.02 12.92 -12.14
C PHE A 717 -0.47 13.48 -13.47
N LEU A 718 -0.81 12.59 -14.40
CA LEU A 718 -1.40 12.93 -15.69
C LEU A 718 -2.80 12.37 -15.80
N LEU A 719 -3.67 13.12 -16.49
CA LEU A 719 -4.87 12.58 -17.12
C LEU A 719 -4.71 12.64 -18.63
N LEU A 720 -4.97 11.52 -19.30
CA LEU A 720 -4.73 11.33 -20.73
C LEU A 720 -6.03 10.92 -21.42
N ASP A 721 -6.30 11.48 -22.59
CA ASP A 721 -7.33 10.95 -23.48
C ASP A 721 -6.89 9.65 -24.17
N ASP A 722 -7.77 9.05 -24.97
CA ASP A 722 -7.50 7.76 -25.60
C ASP A 722 -6.31 7.76 -26.59
N GLU A 723 -6.01 8.91 -27.22
CA GLU A 723 -4.86 9.02 -28.13
C GLU A 723 -3.56 9.09 -27.36
N TRP A 724 -3.54 9.88 -26.28
CA TRP A 724 -2.41 9.96 -25.36
C TRP A 724 -2.15 8.66 -24.62
N GLU A 725 -3.19 7.91 -24.23
CA GLU A 725 -3.03 6.58 -23.62
C GLU A 725 -2.31 5.61 -24.55
N ARG A 726 -2.72 5.55 -25.83
CA ARG A 726 -2.06 4.68 -26.81
C ARG A 726 -0.58 5.01 -26.94
N HIS A 727 -0.26 6.31 -26.96
CA HIS A 727 1.13 6.77 -27.00
C HIS A 727 1.89 6.43 -25.71
N ARG A 728 1.27 6.61 -24.54
CA ARG A 728 1.82 6.23 -23.24
C ARG A 728 2.22 4.76 -23.20
N GLN A 729 1.32 3.88 -23.65
CA GLN A 729 1.57 2.44 -23.73
C GLN A 729 2.72 2.10 -24.69
N ALA A 730 2.83 2.83 -25.80
CA ALA A 730 3.87 2.61 -26.79
C ALA A 730 5.27 3.01 -26.31
N ILE A 731 5.39 4.10 -25.53
CA ILE A 731 6.67 4.56 -24.97
C ILE A 731 7.00 3.91 -23.62
N GLY A 732 6.11 3.08 -23.08
CA GLY A 732 6.29 2.42 -21.79
C GLY A 732 6.27 3.38 -20.59
N LEU A 733 5.65 4.56 -20.72
CA LEU A 733 5.56 5.50 -19.60
C LEU A 733 4.58 4.96 -18.55
N ASP A 734 5.08 4.72 -17.35
CA ASP A 734 4.27 4.32 -16.20
C ASP A 734 3.54 2.98 -16.39
N THR A 735 3.96 2.12 -17.33
CA THR A 735 3.38 0.80 -17.56
C THR A 735 4.07 -0.30 -16.73
N LEU A 736 3.32 -1.34 -16.31
CA LEU A 736 3.85 -2.49 -15.57
C LEU A 736 4.59 -3.53 -16.44
N ASN A 737 4.71 -3.29 -17.74
CA ASN A 737 5.22 -4.26 -18.71
C ASN A 737 6.74 -4.41 -18.66
#